data_AF-A0A560DY66-F1
#
_entry.id   AF-A0A560DY66-F1
#
_cell.length_a   1.000
_cell.length_b   1.000
_cell.length_c   1.000
_cell.angle_alpha   90.00
_cell.angle_beta   90.00
_cell.angle_gamma   90.00
#
_symmetry.space_group_name_H-M   'P 1'
#
loop_
_entity.id
_entity.type
_entity.pdbx_description
1 polymer ?
#
loop_
_entity_poly.entity_id
_entity_poly.type
_entity_poly.pdbx_seq_one_letter_code
_entity_poly.pdbx_strand_id
1 'polypeptide(L)'
;MTSPAPTLPVSLAANPRLSSWVKLSGDGRVAISPGKVEIGQGIVTALAQIAADELDIDIGRIEMIRASTAASPNEGVTSGSLSIQQSGRALRHACAEVRQRFLVAASERLGVDATLLNVDDGTISGPGNVRTSYWELAGDVSLDHDATPGATAKLTARRALAGHSVQRVDIPDKVFAQPRFIHDLALPGLLHGRVLRPDVSGARLIALDDTTARTVPGLVAIARDGGFAGVVADSETAADTALKALRKGATWSAGEPLPDEDDLAGFLKGQPVETTTIDTRPASAPRKPAQTLRRQYTRPYIAHASIAPSCAMAQWDGDRVRVWTHSQGVYLLRADLAIVLKLPAEHIVVEHMEGAGCYGHNAADDVALDAVLLAKAAGGHPVRVQWSRHDEMSHAPFGAAMAIEVEADLDADNEIVGWRHSIWSNGHAARPGRAAQPALLAASEIANPYPRMVSTNPPAANGGGGDRNSVPLYDFPAWTITSHRLLTMPVRTSALRTLGGQGNVFAIESLLDEIAALRGEDPVAFRLRHLRDERAHDVIRAAARRAQWKPQKRAGIGHGVGFGRYKNTGAYCAAIAEIEGAEDIRVKRLTLAVDVGEAINPDGVINQIEGGAIQATSWVLKERVRFDRTRITSASWTDYPILTFSEVPAVDVEIIQRPEIEPVGAGEAAHGPVTAAIANAVFDCLGVRVRDLPITRDRIIAAMELAS
;
A
#
# COMPACT_ATOMS: atom_id res chain seq x y z
N MET A 1 -12.28 -39.44 1.15
CA MET A 1 -12.22 -38.18 1.91
C MET A 1 -13.32 -37.28 1.38
N THR A 2 -14.33 -36.94 2.20
CA THR A 2 -15.39 -36.02 1.80
C THR A 2 -14.77 -34.64 1.56
N SER A 3 -14.98 -34.06 0.38
CA SER A 3 -14.56 -32.68 0.12
C SER A 3 -15.15 -31.76 1.21
N PRO A 4 -14.37 -30.83 1.77
CA PRO A 4 -14.88 -29.90 2.76
C PRO A 4 -16.10 -29.16 2.19
N ALA A 5 -17.10 -28.90 3.05
CA ALA A 5 -18.27 -28.13 2.66
C ALA A 5 -17.82 -26.77 2.09
N PRO A 6 -18.44 -26.28 1.01
CA PRO A 6 -18.09 -24.98 0.45
C PRO A 6 -18.28 -23.90 1.52
N THR A 7 -17.35 -22.95 1.57
CA THR A 7 -17.35 -21.83 2.52
C THR A 7 -17.41 -20.51 1.76
N LEU A 8 -18.08 -19.52 2.33
CA LEU A 8 -18.13 -18.17 1.74
C LEU A 8 -16.74 -17.52 1.74
N PRO A 9 -16.40 -16.72 0.70
CA PRO A 9 -15.21 -15.89 0.70
C PRO A 9 -15.17 -14.96 1.92
N VAL A 10 -13.98 -14.70 2.48
CA VAL A 10 -13.80 -13.98 3.77
C VAL A 10 -14.59 -12.67 3.86
N SER A 11 -14.52 -11.79 2.84
CA SER A 11 -15.24 -10.51 2.90
C SER A 11 -16.76 -10.69 2.86
N LEU A 12 -17.26 -11.67 2.09
CA LEU A 12 -18.69 -11.96 1.97
C LEU A 12 -19.21 -12.67 3.23
N ALA A 13 -18.41 -13.57 3.83
CA ALA A 13 -18.74 -14.19 5.11
C ALA A 13 -18.89 -13.15 6.24
N ALA A 14 -18.07 -12.10 6.22
CA ALA A 14 -18.15 -11.01 7.19
C ALA A 14 -19.28 -10.00 6.90
N ASN A 15 -19.76 -9.94 5.65
CA ASN A 15 -20.81 -9.02 5.21
C ASN A 15 -21.78 -9.76 4.28
N PRO A 16 -22.61 -10.69 4.80
CA PRO A 16 -23.30 -11.66 3.95
C PRO A 16 -24.46 -11.07 3.14
N ARG A 17 -24.99 -9.91 3.51
CA ARG A 17 -26.17 -9.32 2.89
C ARG A 17 -25.92 -8.93 1.44
N LEU A 18 -26.53 -9.62 0.47
CA LEU A 18 -26.31 -9.38 -0.98
C LEU A 18 -26.64 -7.94 -1.39
N SER A 19 -27.71 -7.35 -0.86
CA SER A 19 -28.13 -5.96 -1.13
C SER A 19 -27.09 -4.91 -0.72
N SER A 20 -26.12 -5.25 0.14
CA SER A 20 -25.01 -4.37 0.48
C SER A 20 -23.89 -4.35 -0.57
N TRP A 21 -23.84 -5.35 -1.45
CA TRP A 21 -22.81 -5.51 -2.49
C TRP A 21 -23.31 -5.13 -3.88
N VAL A 22 -24.53 -5.55 -4.22
CA VAL A 22 -25.08 -5.47 -5.58
C VAL A 22 -26.51 -4.95 -5.52
N LYS A 23 -26.81 -3.97 -6.36
CA LYS A 23 -28.17 -3.47 -6.59
C LYS A 23 -28.41 -3.33 -8.09
N LEU A 24 -29.49 -3.93 -8.58
CA LEU A 24 -29.94 -3.79 -9.96
C LEU A 24 -31.10 -2.79 -10.00
N SER A 25 -31.15 -1.96 -11.03
CA SER A 25 -32.22 -0.99 -11.26
C SER A 25 -32.94 -1.26 -12.57
N GLY A 26 -34.23 -0.89 -12.64
CA GLY A 26 -35.06 -1.10 -13.82
C GLY A 26 -34.66 -0.26 -15.04
N ASP A 27 -33.71 0.66 -14.90
CA ASP A 27 -33.18 1.51 -15.97
C ASP A 27 -31.97 0.90 -16.70
N GLY A 28 -31.60 -0.35 -16.38
CA GLY A 28 -30.50 -1.03 -17.08
C GLY A 28 -29.13 -0.91 -16.43
N ARG A 29 -29.05 -0.47 -15.17
CA ARG A 29 -27.79 -0.28 -14.42
C ARG A 29 -27.67 -1.25 -13.25
N VAL A 30 -26.41 -1.51 -12.87
CA VAL A 30 -26.05 -2.30 -11.69
C VAL A 30 -25.06 -1.51 -10.85
N ALA A 31 -25.47 -1.14 -9.64
CA ALA A 31 -24.59 -0.52 -8.65
C ALA A 31 -23.83 -1.61 -7.88
N ILE A 32 -22.51 -1.46 -7.83
CA ILE A 32 -21.59 -2.35 -7.10
C ILE A 32 -20.92 -1.55 -5.99
N SER A 33 -21.07 -2.01 -4.76
CA SER A 33 -20.63 -1.32 -3.54
C SER A 33 -19.53 -2.12 -2.83
N PRO A 34 -18.25 -2.01 -3.25
CA PRO A 34 -17.16 -2.61 -2.51
C PRO A 34 -16.89 -1.85 -1.20
N GLY A 35 -16.40 -2.56 -0.18
CA GLY A 35 -15.82 -1.93 1.02
C GLY A 35 -14.35 -1.53 0.83
N LYS A 36 -13.72 -1.99 -0.27
CA LYS A 36 -12.38 -1.57 -0.69
C LYS A 36 -12.43 -0.25 -1.46
N VAL A 37 -11.43 0.58 -1.22
CA VAL A 37 -11.27 1.91 -1.82
C VAL A 37 -10.23 1.99 -2.93
N GLU A 38 -10.45 2.88 -3.90
CA GLU A 38 -9.55 3.21 -5.01
C GLU A 38 -8.50 4.23 -4.56
N ILE A 39 -7.21 3.90 -4.69
CA ILE A 39 -6.09 4.77 -4.30
C ILE A 39 -5.08 4.95 -5.45
N GLY A 40 -5.51 4.70 -6.69
CA GLY A 40 -4.73 4.86 -7.93
C GLY A 40 -4.43 3.54 -8.65
N GLN A 41 -4.65 2.38 -8.01
CA GLN A 41 -4.34 1.05 -8.52
C GLN A 41 -5.30 0.51 -9.58
N GLY A 42 -6.46 1.12 -9.79
CA GLY A 42 -7.45 0.69 -10.79
C GLY A 42 -8.27 -0.54 -10.38
N ILE A 43 -8.44 -0.78 -9.06
CA ILE A 43 -9.24 -1.92 -8.59
C ILE A 43 -10.71 -1.77 -8.96
N VAL A 44 -11.23 -0.54 -9.09
CA VAL A 44 -12.64 -0.33 -9.47
C VAL A 44 -12.94 -0.90 -10.84
N THR A 45 -11.98 -0.84 -11.77
CA THR A 45 -12.12 -1.43 -13.11
C THR A 45 -12.09 -2.96 -13.03
N ALA A 46 -11.14 -3.53 -12.29
CA ALA A 46 -11.05 -4.99 -12.13
C ALA A 46 -12.27 -5.59 -11.40
N LEU A 47 -12.80 -4.91 -10.37
CA LEU A 47 -14.03 -5.32 -9.69
C LEU A 47 -15.25 -5.20 -10.61
N ALA A 48 -15.34 -4.14 -11.41
CA ALA A 48 -16.39 -3.99 -12.43
C ALA A 48 -16.32 -5.11 -13.48
N GLN A 49 -15.13 -5.48 -13.95
CA GLN A 49 -14.95 -6.63 -14.87
C GLN A 49 -15.45 -7.93 -14.24
N ILE A 50 -15.11 -8.20 -12.97
CA ILE A 50 -15.58 -9.39 -12.26
C ILE A 50 -17.12 -9.41 -12.19
N ALA A 51 -17.74 -8.29 -11.81
CA ALA A 51 -19.20 -8.20 -11.71
C ALA A 51 -19.87 -8.33 -13.07
N ALA A 52 -19.39 -7.61 -14.09
CA ALA A 52 -19.92 -7.62 -15.44
C ALA A 52 -19.81 -9.01 -16.09
N ASP A 53 -18.67 -9.68 -15.93
CA ASP A 53 -18.53 -11.07 -16.34
C ASP A 53 -19.59 -11.91 -15.63
N GLU A 54 -19.61 -11.92 -14.30
CA GLU A 54 -20.48 -12.81 -13.56
C GLU A 54 -21.98 -12.51 -13.77
N LEU A 55 -22.36 -11.29 -14.13
CA LEU A 55 -23.75 -10.95 -14.45
C LEU A 55 -24.07 -11.05 -15.95
N ASP A 56 -23.12 -11.36 -16.82
CA ASP A 56 -23.31 -11.39 -18.28
C ASP A 56 -23.91 -10.07 -18.81
N ILE A 57 -23.32 -8.94 -18.39
CA ILE A 57 -23.70 -7.58 -18.79
C ILE A 57 -22.51 -6.80 -19.35
N ASP A 58 -22.79 -5.79 -20.17
CA ASP A 58 -21.77 -4.82 -20.58
C ASP A 58 -21.20 -4.08 -19.36
N ILE A 59 -19.88 -3.88 -19.34
CA ILE A 59 -19.20 -3.22 -18.22
C ILE A 59 -19.67 -1.78 -18.02
N GLY A 60 -20.13 -1.11 -19.08
CA GLY A 60 -20.71 0.24 -19.02
C GLY A 60 -22.04 0.32 -18.27
N ARG A 61 -22.68 -0.82 -17.97
CA ARG A 61 -23.86 -0.89 -17.08
C ARG A 61 -23.49 -0.89 -15.60
N ILE A 62 -22.22 -1.12 -15.26
CA ILE A 62 -21.74 -1.13 -13.87
C ILE A 62 -21.50 0.29 -13.38
N GLU A 63 -22.13 0.65 -12.27
CA GLU A 63 -21.81 1.84 -11.49
C GLU A 63 -21.03 1.42 -10.24
N MET A 64 -19.78 1.86 -10.12
CA MET A 64 -18.95 1.59 -8.94
C MET A 64 -19.20 2.65 -7.86
N ILE A 65 -19.79 2.23 -6.73
CA ILE A 65 -20.11 3.09 -5.60
C ILE A 65 -18.89 3.23 -4.70
N ARG A 66 -18.58 4.46 -4.27
CA ARG A 66 -17.47 4.74 -3.34
C ARG A 66 -17.78 4.16 -1.96
N ALA A 67 -16.75 3.68 -1.27
CA ALA A 67 -16.92 3.13 0.06
C ALA A 67 -17.40 4.22 1.05
N SER A 68 -18.47 3.92 1.78
CA SER A 68 -19.01 4.76 2.83
C SER A 68 -19.43 3.90 4.02
N THR A 69 -19.17 4.39 5.24
CA THR A 69 -19.59 3.68 6.45
C THR A 69 -21.11 3.59 6.63
N ALA A 70 -21.88 4.31 5.79
CA ALA A 70 -23.34 4.31 5.81
C ALA A 70 -23.97 3.24 4.89
N ALA A 71 -23.28 2.80 3.83
CA ALA A 71 -23.91 2.03 2.76
C ALA A 71 -23.07 0.86 2.22
N SER A 72 -21.77 0.79 2.54
CA SER A 72 -20.87 -0.23 2.01
C SER A 72 -20.69 -1.40 3.00
N PRO A 73 -20.21 -2.56 2.54
CA PRO A 73 -19.76 -3.61 3.44
C PRO A 73 -18.46 -3.19 4.16
N ASN A 74 -18.27 -3.64 5.39
CA ASN A 74 -17.03 -3.43 6.12
C ASN A 74 -15.99 -4.48 5.70
N GLU A 75 -15.24 -4.17 4.63
CA GLU A 75 -14.12 -5.00 4.15
C GLU A 75 -12.77 -4.66 4.81
N GLY A 76 -12.79 -3.89 5.91
CA GLY A 76 -11.61 -3.41 6.59
C GLY A 76 -10.84 -2.36 5.76
N VAL A 77 -9.56 -2.61 5.53
CA VAL A 77 -8.65 -1.66 4.87
C VAL A 77 -8.26 -2.13 3.46
N THR A 78 -8.12 -1.22 2.51
CA THR A 78 -7.37 -1.46 1.27
C THR A 78 -5.88 -1.46 1.57
N SER A 79 -5.30 -2.63 1.84
CA SER A 79 -3.85 -2.76 2.04
C SER A 79 -3.37 -4.18 1.77
N GLY A 80 -2.05 -4.36 1.69
CA GLY A 80 -1.46 -5.69 1.64
C GLY A 80 -1.73 -6.45 0.35
N SER A 81 -2.12 -5.73 -0.72
CA SER A 81 -2.54 -6.29 -2.01
C SER A 81 -3.71 -7.28 -1.92
N LEU A 82 -4.64 -7.08 -0.98
CA LEU A 82 -5.75 -8.01 -0.70
C LEU A 82 -7.05 -7.72 -1.48
N SER A 83 -7.19 -6.58 -2.17
CA SER A 83 -8.48 -6.17 -2.74
C SER A 83 -9.07 -7.18 -3.72
N ILE A 84 -8.31 -7.61 -4.74
CA ILE A 84 -8.80 -8.64 -5.68
C ILE A 84 -8.88 -10.02 -4.99
N GLN A 85 -7.90 -10.36 -4.16
CA GLN A 85 -7.85 -11.64 -3.45
C GLN A 85 -9.02 -11.85 -2.47
N GLN A 86 -9.59 -10.78 -1.90
CA GLN A 86 -10.68 -10.86 -0.94
C GLN A 86 -11.99 -10.34 -1.53
N SER A 87 -12.04 -9.06 -1.90
CA SER A 87 -13.23 -8.39 -2.45
C SER A 87 -13.59 -8.94 -3.82
N GLY A 88 -12.61 -9.19 -4.69
CA GLY A 88 -12.86 -9.78 -6.02
C GLY A 88 -13.51 -11.17 -5.92
N ARG A 89 -13.04 -12.02 -5.02
CA ARG A 89 -13.65 -13.34 -4.75
C ARG A 89 -15.04 -13.23 -4.15
N ALA A 90 -15.23 -12.32 -3.19
CA ALA A 90 -16.54 -12.04 -2.58
C ALA A 90 -17.55 -11.55 -3.62
N LEU A 91 -17.15 -10.60 -4.46
CA LEU A 91 -18.00 -10.02 -5.48
C LEU A 91 -18.35 -11.03 -6.58
N ARG A 92 -17.39 -11.86 -7.01
CA ARG A 92 -17.65 -12.97 -7.94
C ARG A 92 -18.69 -13.93 -7.37
N HIS A 93 -18.58 -14.30 -6.09
CA HIS A 93 -19.57 -15.16 -5.44
C HIS A 93 -20.93 -14.49 -5.32
N ALA A 94 -20.98 -13.24 -4.86
CA ALA A 94 -22.22 -12.48 -4.69
C ALA A 94 -22.95 -12.32 -6.03
N CYS A 95 -22.24 -11.95 -7.10
CA CYS A 95 -22.81 -11.82 -8.44
C CYS A 95 -23.28 -13.16 -9.00
N ALA A 96 -22.60 -14.27 -8.69
CA ALA A 96 -23.02 -15.60 -9.10
C ALA A 96 -24.38 -15.97 -8.47
N GLU A 97 -24.53 -15.69 -7.17
CA GLU A 97 -25.80 -15.93 -6.47
C GLU A 97 -26.92 -15.01 -6.98
N VAL A 98 -26.61 -13.74 -7.22
CA VAL A 98 -27.55 -12.78 -7.82
C VAL A 98 -28.02 -13.29 -9.18
N ARG A 99 -27.11 -13.67 -10.09
CA ARG A 99 -27.48 -14.28 -11.38
C ARG A 99 -28.40 -15.48 -11.20
N GLN A 100 -28.06 -16.40 -10.30
CA GLN A 100 -28.88 -17.60 -10.04
C GLN A 100 -30.30 -17.24 -9.59
N ARG A 101 -30.46 -16.27 -8.68
CA ARG A 101 -31.77 -15.81 -8.21
C ARG A 101 -32.61 -15.21 -9.33
N PHE A 102 -32.00 -14.40 -10.19
CA PHE A 102 -32.69 -13.84 -11.36
C PHE A 102 -33.05 -14.91 -12.39
N LEU A 103 -32.21 -15.92 -12.59
CA LEU A 103 -32.53 -17.05 -13.48
C LEU A 103 -33.69 -17.90 -12.94
N VAL A 104 -33.80 -18.08 -11.61
CA VAL A 104 -34.96 -18.73 -10.98
C VAL A 104 -36.23 -17.91 -11.20
N ALA A 105 -36.19 -16.60 -10.93
CA ALA A 105 -37.34 -15.73 -11.17
C ALA A 105 -37.75 -15.67 -12.66
N ALA A 106 -36.78 -15.64 -13.57
CA ALA A 106 -37.02 -15.73 -15.00
C ALA A 106 -37.61 -17.09 -15.41
N SER A 107 -37.14 -18.18 -14.81
CA SER A 107 -37.68 -19.52 -15.02
C SER A 107 -39.16 -19.59 -14.66
N GLU A 108 -39.54 -19.04 -13.51
CA GLU A 108 -40.93 -18.94 -13.06
C GLU A 108 -41.76 -18.04 -13.99
N ARG A 109 -41.21 -16.89 -14.38
CA ARG A 109 -41.88 -15.90 -15.25
C ARG A 109 -42.15 -16.44 -16.66
N LEU A 110 -41.21 -17.21 -17.21
CA LEU A 110 -41.24 -17.69 -18.60
C LEU A 110 -41.77 -19.12 -18.73
N GLY A 111 -41.91 -19.87 -17.62
CA GLY A 111 -42.30 -21.28 -17.64
C GLY A 111 -41.26 -22.20 -18.30
N VAL A 112 -39.97 -21.82 -18.23
CA VAL A 112 -38.84 -22.53 -18.83
C VAL A 112 -37.86 -22.93 -17.74
N ASP A 113 -37.29 -24.14 -17.80
CA ASP A 113 -36.25 -24.59 -16.86
C ASP A 113 -35.04 -23.64 -16.85
N ALA A 114 -34.56 -23.24 -15.67
CA ALA A 114 -33.47 -22.29 -15.50
C ALA A 114 -32.16 -22.71 -16.20
N THR A 115 -31.92 -24.01 -16.39
CA THR A 115 -30.73 -24.52 -17.09
C THR A 115 -30.76 -24.30 -18.61
N LEU A 116 -31.94 -24.00 -19.17
CA LEU A 116 -32.15 -23.68 -20.59
C LEU A 116 -32.15 -22.18 -20.86
N LEU A 117 -32.00 -21.35 -19.83
CA LEU A 117 -31.95 -19.90 -19.95
C LEU A 117 -30.52 -19.43 -20.22
N ASN A 118 -30.40 -18.43 -21.09
CA ASN A 118 -29.14 -17.72 -21.35
C ASN A 118 -29.31 -16.25 -20.98
N VAL A 119 -28.23 -15.64 -20.48
CA VAL A 119 -28.14 -14.20 -20.24
C VAL A 119 -27.24 -13.57 -21.29
N ASP A 120 -27.71 -12.50 -21.91
CA ASP A 120 -26.94 -11.67 -22.84
C ASP A 120 -27.28 -10.20 -22.60
N ASP A 121 -26.30 -9.43 -22.13
CA ASP A 121 -26.45 -8.04 -21.70
C ASP A 121 -27.65 -7.79 -20.77
N GLY A 122 -27.85 -8.71 -19.81
CA GLY A 122 -28.95 -8.68 -18.84
C GLY A 122 -30.32 -9.08 -19.41
N THR A 123 -30.41 -9.36 -20.71
CA THR A 123 -31.58 -10.00 -21.34
C THR A 123 -31.53 -11.49 -21.05
N ILE A 124 -32.59 -12.04 -20.47
CA ILE A 124 -32.70 -13.47 -20.17
C ILE A 124 -33.61 -14.09 -21.22
N SER A 125 -33.06 -15.00 -22.02
CA SER A 125 -33.76 -15.67 -23.13
C SER A 125 -33.84 -17.18 -22.93
N GLY A 126 -34.93 -17.79 -23.40
CA GLY A 126 -35.13 -19.24 -23.39
C GLY A 126 -35.66 -19.79 -24.73
N PRO A 127 -35.86 -21.11 -24.84
CA PRO A 127 -36.41 -21.75 -26.03
C PRO A 127 -37.78 -21.18 -26.42
N GLY A 128 -38.08 -21.16 -27.73
CA GLY A 128 -39.35 -20.61 -28.23
C GLY A 128 -39.42 -19.08 -28.26
N ASN A 129 -38.27 -18.40 -28.24
CA ASN A 129 -38.13 -16.93 -28.29
C ASN A 129 -38.80 -16.21 -27.10
N VAL A 130 -38.93 -16.88 -25.96
CA VAL A 130 -39.37 -16.24 -24.71
C VAL A 130 -38.23 -15.42 -24.13
N ARG A 131 -38.55 -14.25 -23.56
CA ARG A 131 -37.57 -13.34 -22.99
C ARG A 131 -38.10 -12.56 -21.81
N THR A 132 -37.21 -12.25 -20.88
CA THR A 132 -37.35 -11.18 -19.89
C THR A 132 -35.99 -10.53 -19.68
N SER A 133 -35.78 -9.77 -18.60
CA SER A 133 -34.48 -9.20 -18.27
C SER A 133 -34.30 -9.00 -16.78
N TYR A 134 -33.05 -8.78 -16.35
CA TYR A 134 -32.77 -8.30 -15.00
C TYR A 134 -33.55 -7.04 -14.64
N TRP A 135 -33.75 -6.15 -15.60
CA TRP A 135 -34.34 -4.83 -15.39
C TRP A 135 -35.85 -4.93 -15.15
N GLU A 136 -36.52 -5.82 -15.89
CA GLU A 136 -37.94 -6.12 -15.68
C GLU A 136 -38.18 -6.83 -14.34
N LEU A 137 -37.24 -7.68 -13.92
CA LEU A 137 -37.34 -8.46 -12.68
C LEU A 137 -36.77 -7.73 -11.45
N ALA A 138 -36.17 -6.54 -11.60
CA ALA A 138 -35.46 -5.85 -10.52
C ALA A 138 -36.37 -5.51 -9.32
N GLY A 139 -37.66 -5.29 -9.56
CA GLY A 139 -38.67 -5.08 -8.51
C GLY A 139 -39.19 -6.37 -7.86
N ASP A 140 -39.03 -7.51 -8.54
CA ASP A 140 -39.58 -8.80 -8.13
C ASP A 140 -38.56 -9.63 -7.34
N VAL A 141 -37.26 -9.44 -7.60
CA VAL A 141 -36.17 -10.20 -6.98
C VAL A 141 -35.56 -9.43 -5.80
N SER A 142 -35.90 -9.84 -4.58
CA SER A 142 -35.28 -9.26 -3.37
C SER A 142 -33.86 -9.79 -3.13
N LEU A 143 -32.90 -8.87 -3.09
CA LEU A 143 -31.51 -9.12 -2.69
C LEU A 143 -31.27 -8.90 -1.19
N ASP A 144 -32.31 -8.61 -0.40
CA ASP A 144 -32.18 -8.40 1.05
C ASP A 144 -32.06 -9.73 1.82
N HIS A 145 -31.12 -10.59 1.39
CA HIS A 145 -30.86 -11.90 1.95
C HIS A 145 -29.36 -12.11 2.12
N ASP A 146 -29.00 -12.96 3.07
CA ASP A 146 -27.61 -13.36 3.28
C ASP A 146 -27.17 -14.36 2.20
N ALA A 147 -25.95 -14.20 1.71
CA ALA A 147 -25.33 -15.07 0.73
C ALA A 147 -25.15 -16.50 1.28
N THR A 148 -25.21 -17.47 0.37
CA THR A 148 -25.12 -18.90 0.68
C THR A 148 -23.86 -19.51 0.08
N PRO A 149 -23.23 -20.53 0.71
CA PRO A 149 -22.01 -21.13 0.16
C PRO A 149 -22.22 -21.92 -1.15
N GLY A 150 -23.46 -22.17 -1.57
CA GLY A 150 -23.79 -23.04 -2.70
C GLY A 150 -23.76 -22.38 -4.08
N ALA A 151 -23.56 -21.05 -4.15
CA ALA A 151 -23.49 -20.36 -5.44
C ALA A 151 -22.20 -20.74 -6.20
N THR A 152 -22.33 -20.99 -7.50
CA THR A 152 -21.22 -21.43 -8.36
C THR A 152 -20.89 -20.33 -9.34
N ALA A 153 -19.67 -19.78 -9.22
CA ALA A 153 -19.14 -18.81 -10.16
C ALA A 153 -18.96 -19.41 -11.56
N LYS A 154 -18.98 -18.57 -12.60
CA LYS A 154 -18.71 -19.04 -13.96
C LYS A 154 -17.31 -19.66 -14.06
N LEU A 155 -17.23 -20.75 -14.83
CA LEU A 155 -15.96 -21.32 -15.26
C LEU A 155 -15.15 -20.28 -16.05
N THR A 156 -13.83 -20.31 -15.92
CA THR A 156 -12.91 -19.39 -16.62
C THR A 156 -13.20 -19.30 -18.13
N ALA A 157 -13.50 -20.42 -18.80
CA ALA A 157 -13.80 -20.44 -20.24
C ALA A 157 -15.12 -19.73 -20.65
N ARG A 158 -15.96 -19.33 -19.68
CA ARG A 158 -17.22 -18.60 -19.88
C ARG A 158 -17.13 -17.13 -19.46
N ARG A 159 -15.92 -16.66 -19.13
CA ARG A 159 -15.63 -15.26 -18.79
C ARG A 159 -15.14 -14.56 -20.05
N ALA A 160 -15.68 -13.38 -20.34
CA ALA A 160 -15.33 -12.60 -21.51
C ALA A 160 -14.34 -11.48 -21.17
N LEU A 161 -14.42 -10.92 -19.96
CA LEU A 161 -13.68 -9.73 -19.56
C LEU A 161 -12.44 -10.04 -18.72
N ALA A 162 -12.55 -10.88 -17.69
CA ALA A 162 -11.42 -11.25 -16.83
C ALA A 162 -10.35 -11.98 -17.66
N GLY A 163 -9.09 -11.58 -17.50
CA GLY A 163 -7.98 -12.06 -18.34
C GLY A 163 -7.67 -11.16 -19.53
N HIS A 164 -8.51 -10.16 -19.82
CA HIS A 164 -8.32 -9.21 -20.91
C HIS A 164 -8.17 -7.78 -20.38
N SER A 165 -7.37 -6.99 -21.09
CA SER A 165 -7.17 -5.58 -20.76
C SER A 165 -8.38 -4.77 -21.16
N VAL A 166 -9.06 -4.19 -20.17
CA VAL A 166 -10.12 -3.21 -20.37
C VAL A 166 -9.62 -1.84 -19.92
N GLN A 167 -9.99 -0.79 -20.65
CA GLN A 167 -9.64 0.57 -20.30
C GLN A 167 -10.21 0.95 -18.93
N ARG A 168 -9.42 1.66 -18.13
CA ARG A 168 -9.82 2.05 -16.78
C ARG A 168 -11.00 3.01 -16.81
N VAL A 169 -12.06 2.66 -16.09
CA VAL A 169 -13.31 3.44 -16.02
C VAL A 169 -13.12 4.80 -15.34
N ASP A 170 -12.05 4.97 -14.57
CA ASP A 170 -11.75 6.19 -13.83
C ASP A 170 -10.78 7.16 -14.54
N ILE A 171 -10.12 6.73 -15.63
CA ILE A 171 -9.16 7.57 -16.36
C ILE A 171 -9.83 8.75 -17.09
N PRO A 172 -10.95 8.60 -17.82
CA PRO A 172 -11.52 9.71 -18.58
C PRO A 172 -11.75 10.96 -17.74
N ASP A 173 -12.34 10.81 -16.56
CA ASP A 173 -12.57 11.91 -15.63
C ASP A 173 -11.26 12.57 -15.17
N LYS A 174 -10.18 11.81 -14.97
CA LYS A 174 -8.86 12.35 -14.61
C LYS A 174 -8.24 13.14 -15.76
N VAL A 175 -8.38 12.66 -16.99
CA VAL A 175 -7.87 13.33 -18.19
C VAL A 175 -8.65 14.61 -18.50
N PHE A 176 -9.97 14.57 -18.32
CA PHE A 176 -10.87 15.71 -18.57
C PHE A 176 -11.12 16.60 -17.34
N ALA A 177 -10.30 16.46 -16.29
CA ALA A 177 -10.35 17.25 -15.06
C ALA A 177 -11.76 17.32 -14.42
N GLN A 178 -12.52 16.22 -14.50
CA GLN A 178 -13.77 16.08 -13.77
C GLN A 178 -13.46 15.85 -12.28
N PRO A 179 -14.22 16.46 -11.35
CA PRO A 179 -13.95 16.36 -9.92
C PRO A 179 -13.92 14.91 -9.43
N ARG A 180 -12.74 14.44 -9.02
CA ARG A 180 -12.53 13.10 -8.45
C ARG A 180 -11.73 13.10 -7.18
N PHE A 181 -10.70 13.93 -7.13
CA PHE A 181 -9.88 14.02 -5.94
C PHE A 181 -10.58 14.84 -4.88
N ILE A 182 -10.33 14.50 -3.61
CA ILE A 182 -10.88 15.27 -2.48
C ILE A 182 -10.51 16.75 -2.52
N HIS A 183 -9.36 17.08 -3.12
CA HIS A 183 -8.89 18.45 -3.32
C HIS A 183 -9.79 19.29 -4.23
N ASP A 184 -10.49 18.65 -5.17
CA ASP A 184 -11.35 19.31 -6.15
C ASP A 184 -12.79 19.50 -5.64
N LEU A 185 -13.17 18.78 -4.58
CA LEU A 185 -14.54 18.78 -4.09
C LEU A 185 -14.87 20.10 -3.38
N ALA A 186 -15.95 20.74 -3.84
CA ALA A 186 -16.46 22.00 -3.31
C ALA A 186 -17.90 21.80 -2.80
N LEU A 187 -18.05 21.66 -1.48
CA LEU A 187 -19.36 21.56 -0.84
C LEU A 187 -20.02 22.94 -0.71
N PRO A 188 -21.36 23.05 -0.72
CA PRO A 188 -22.04 24.31 -0.42
C PRO A 188 -21.62 24.86 0.94
N GLY A 189 -21.20 26.14 0.99
CA GLY A 189 -20.75 26.79 2.22
C GLY A 189 -19.40 26.31 2.75
N LEU A 190 -18.54 25.73 1.89
CA LEU A 190 -17.22 25.24 2.28
C LEU A 190 -16.33 26.35 2.85
N LEU A 191 -15.78 26.08 4.04
CA LEU A 191 -14.73 26.87 4.69
C LEU A 191 -13.38 26.17 4.59
N HIS A 192 -12.31 26.92 4.83
CA HIS A 192 -10.93 26.46 4.71
C HIS A 192 -10.21 26.48 6.06
N GLY A 193 -9.71 25.32 6.47
CA GLY A 193 -9.00 25.13 7.72
C GLY A 193 -7.49 24.94 7.54
N ARG A 194 -6.72 25.37 8.55
CA ARG A 194 -5.29 25.08 8.70
C ARG A 194 -4.96 24.80 10.17
N VAL A 195 -4.11 23.81 10.41
CA VAL A 195 -3.66 23.43 11.76
C VAL A 195 -2.28 24.00 12.04
N LEU A 196 -2.09 24.50 13.25
CA LEU A 196 -0.81 25.00 13.74
C LEU A 196 0.01 23.82 14.29
N ARG A 197 1.16 23.54 13.67
CA ARG A 197 2.09 22.47 14.07
C ARG A 197 3.49 23.03 14.40
N PRO A 198 4.25 22.38 15.30
CA PRO A 198 5.62 22.78 15.63
C PRO A 198 6.62 22.33 14.57
N ASP A 199 7.67 23.12 14.36
CA ASP A 199 8.79 22.69 13.51
C ASP A 199 9.78 21.74 14.24
N VAL A 200 9.73 21.70 15.58
CA VAL A 200 10.58 20.87 16.43
C VAL A 200 9.87 19.56 16.77
N SER A 201 10.57 18.42 16.61
CA SER A 201 10.03 17.09 16.88
C SER A 201 9.58 16.96 18.34
N GLY A 202 8.39 16.41 18.57
CA GLY A 202 7.85 16.17 19.91
C GLY A 202 7.52 17.43 20.72
N ALA A 203 7.67 18.63 20.15
CA ALA A 203 7.36 19.86 20.86
C ALA A 203 5.85 20.00 21.10
N ARG A 204 5.49 20.60 22.24
CA ARG A 204 4.10 20.83 22.66
C ARG A 204 3.82 22.32 22.78
N LEU A 205 2.61 22.73 22.41
CA LEU A 205 2.18 24.12 22.50
C LEU A 205 2.00 24.48 23.99
N ILE A 206 2.79 25.43 24.49
CA ILE A 206 2.75 25.90 25.87
C ILE A 206 1.80 27.08 25.99
N ALA A 207 1.95 28.06 25.11
CA ALA A 207 1.15 29.28 25.10
C ALA A 207 0.85 29.69 23.66
N LEU A 208 -0.27 30.39 23.49
CA LEU A 208 -0.72 30.88 22.19
C LEU A 208 -1.41 32.23 22.38
N ASP A 209 -0.77 33.28 21.85
CA ASP A 209 -1.39 34.59 21.64
C ASP A 209 -2.02 34.62 20.25
N ASP A 210 -3.35 34.73 20.22
CA ASP A 210 -4.12 34.71 18.97
C ASP A 210 -4.62 36.09 18.52
N THR A 211 -4.23 37.15 19.22
CA THR A 211 -4.71 38.53 19.00
C THR A 211 -4.52 39.00 17.56
N THR A 212 -3.33 38.77 16.98
CA THR A 212 -3.02 39.16 15.60
C THR A 212 -3.76 38.28 14.58
N ALA A 213 -3.99 37.01 14.88
CA ALA A 213 -4.75 36.13 14.00
C ALA A 213 -6.21 36.58 13.90
N ARG A 214 -6.81 37.02 15.02
CA ARG A 214 -8.20 37.51 15.08
C ARG A 214 -8.48 38.73 14.23
N THR A 215 -7.47 39.51 13.84
CA THR A 215 -7.63 40.68 12.98
C THR A 215 -7.60 40.35 11.49
N VAL A 216 -7.37 39.09 11.10
CA VAL A 216 -7.29 38.70 9.68
C VAL A 216 -8.69 38.71 9.05
N PRO A 217 -8.93 39.50 7.99
CA PRO A 217 -10.20 39.46 7.26
C PRO A 217 -10.50 38.06 6.70
N GLY A 218 -11.76 37.63 6.79
CA GLY A 218 -12.20 36.31 6.34
C GLY A 218 -11.99 35.18 7.36
N LEU A 219 -11.36 35.46 8.52
CA LEU A 219 -11.30 34.51 9.62
C LEU A 219 -12.72 34.28 10.19
N VAL A 220 -13.13 33.02 10.24
CA VAL A 220 -14.41 32.57 10.81
C VAL A 220 -14.23 32.13 12.26
N ALA A 221 -13.22 31.30 12.53
CA ALA A 221 -12.98 30.75 13.87
C ALA A 221 -11.51 30.40 14.10
N ILE A 222 -11.13 30.38 15.39
CA ILE A 222 -9.90 29.77 15.87
C ILE A 222 -10.33 28.63 16.79
N ALA A 223 -9.96 27.41 16.45
CA ALA A 223 -10.20 26.23 17.28
C ALA A 223 -8.99 25.96 18.16
N ARG A 224 -9.24 25.71 19.45
CA ARG A 224 -8.20 25.33 20.42
C ARG A 224 -8.75 24.27 21.38
N ASP A 225 -7.99 23.20 21.54
CA ASP A 225 -8.25 22.13 22.51
C ASP A 225 -6.91 21.65 23.07
N GLY A 226 -6.55 22.07 24.27
CA GLY A 226 -5.24 21.78 24.84
C GLY A 226 -4.09 22.33 23.99
N GLY A 227 -3.24 21.44 23.49
CA GLY A 227 -2.13 21.74 22.60
C GLY A 227 -2.50 21.78 21.11
N PHE A 228 -3.70 21.30 20.73
CA PHE A 228 -4.22 21.42 19.38
C PHE A 228 -4.72 22.85 19.14
N ALA A 229 -4.32 23.45 18.01
CA ALA A 229 -4.80 24.76 17.58
C ALA A 229 -4.87 24.86 16.05
N GLY A 230 -5.85 25.60 15.55
CA GLY A 230 -5.96 25.88 14.12
C GLY A 230 -6.97 26.99 13.81
N VAL A 231 -7.03 27.38 12.55
CA VAL A 231 -7.87 28.47 12.04
C VAL A 231 -8.86 27.93 11.01
N VAL A 232 -10.02 28.57 10.93
CA VAL A 232 -11.05 28.34 9.90
C VAL A 232 -11.39 29.69 9.27
N ALA A 233 -11.37 29.77 7.94
CA ALA A 233 -11.63 30.99 7.19
C ALA A 233 -12.52 30.73 5.95
N ASP A 234 -13.06 31.79 5.37
CA ASP A 234 -13.90 31.76 4.17
C ASP A 234 -13.14 31.49 2.86
N SER A 235 -11.80 31.57 2.90
CA SER A 235 -10.92 31.40 1.76
C SER A 235 -9.57 30.82 2.18
N GLU A 236 -8.90 30.14 1.25
CA GLU A 236 -7.56 29.57 1.52
C GLU A 236 -6.53 30.64 1.89
N THR A 237 -6.56 31.78 1.20
CA THR A 237 -5.65 32.90 1.46
C THR A 237 -5.83 33.46 2.87
N ALA A 238 -7.08 33.61 3.33
CA ALA A 238 -7.36 34.05 4.69
C ALA A 238 -6.91 33.00 5.73
N ALA A 239 -7.13 31.71 5.47
CA ALA A 239 -6.68 30.63 6.34
C ALA A 239 -5.15 30.59 6.47
N ASP A 240 -4.42 30.72 5.36
CA ASP A 240 -2.94 30.75 5.37
C ASP A 240 -2.40 32.01 6.08
N THR A 241 -3.05 33.16 5.89
CA THR A 241 -2.67 34.42 6.54
C THR A 241 -2.90 34.35 8.05
N ALA A 242 -4.07 33.84 8.47
CA ALA A 242 -4.39 33.64 9.87
C ALA A 242 -3.47 32.61 10.54
N LEU A 243 -3.12 31.51 9.87
CA LEU A 243 -2.17 30.52 10.38
C LEU A 243 -0.78 31.13 10.59
N LYS A 244 -0.29 31.94 9.65
CA LYS A 244 0.99 32.65 9.77
C LYS A 244 1.00 33.62 10.96
N ALA A 245 -0.09 34.35 11.18
CA ALA A 245 -0.24 35.21 12.35
C ALA A 245 -0.28 34.38 13.65
N LEU A 246 -1.04 33.29 13.67
CA LEU A 246 -1.17 32.39 14.81
C LEU A 246 0.17 31.76 15.20
N ARG A 247 0.98 31.36 14.20
CA ARG A 247 2.32 30.78 14.41
C ARG A 247 3.28 31.75 15.13
N LYS A 248 3.17 33.06 14.88
CA LYS A 248 4.02 34.08 15.54
C LYS A 248 3.70 34.24 17.03
N GLY A 249 2.46 33.99 17.43
CA GLY A 249 2.03 34.03 18.84
C GLY A 249 2.21 32.70 19.58
N ALA A 250 2.73 31.66 18.93
CA ALA A 250 2.88 30.33 19.50
C ALA A 250 4.20 30.17 20.24
N THR A 251 4.14 29.65 21.46
CA THR A 251 5.31 29.25 22.25
C THR A 251 5.33 27.74 22.41
N TRP A 252 6.44 27.11 22.06
CA TRP A 252 6.60 25.65 22.06
C TRP A 252 7.59 25.18 23.13
N SER A 253 7.44 23.94 23.58
CA SER A 253 8.46 23.27 24.39
C SER A 253 9.70 22.91 23.56
N ALA A 254 10.77 22.47 24.22
CA ALA A 254 12.05 22.12 23.58
C ALA A 254 12.00 20.87 22.68
N GLY A 255 10.92 20.08 22.74
CA GLY A 255 10.75 18.85 21.96
C GLY A 255 11.57 17.66 22.46
N GLU A 256 11.68 16.65 21.60
CA GLU A 256 12.40 15.39 21.84
C GLU A 256 13.54 15.26 20.82
N PRO A 257 14.74 14.80 21.23
CA PRO A 257 15.86 14.66 20.32
C PRO A 257 15.61 13.54 19.31
N LEU A 258 15.93 13.81 18.04
CA LEU A 258 15.99 12.81 16.98
C LEU A 258 17.35 12.06 17.01
N PRO A 259 17.43 10.85 16.42
CA PRO A 259 18.68 10.10 16.34
C PRO A 259 19.74 10.83 15.50
N ASP A 260 20.97 10.32 15.54
CA ASP A 260 22.01 10.77 14.61
C ASP A 260 21.69 10.14 13.25
N GLU A 261 21.50 10.97 12.22
CA GLU A 261 21.13 10.46 10.90
C GLU A 261 22.27 9.67 10.23
N ASP A 262 23.52 9.94 10.61
CA ASP A 262 24.71 9.29 10.07
C ASP A 262 25.07 7.98 10.80
N ASP A 263 24.49 7.73 11.99
CA ASP A 263 24.57 6.45 12.72
C ASP A 263 23.19 5.86 13.04
N LEU A 264 22.35 5.76 12.02
CA LEU A 264 21.01 5.21 12.17
C LEU A 264 21.03 3.72 12.57
N ALA A 265 22.00 2.94 12.08
CA ALA A 265 22.13 1.53 12.44
C ALA A 265 22.53 1.33 13.91
N GLY A 266 23.47 2.13 14.42
CA GLY A 266 23.85 2.13 15.83
C GLY A 266 22.67 2.53 16.72
N PHE A 267 21.91 3.57 16.34
CA PHE A 267 20.67 3.91 17.02
C PHE A 267 19.69 2.73 17.06
N LEU A 268 19.38 2.12 15.91
CA LEU A 268 18.39 1.05 15.81
C LEU A 268 18.75 -0.17 16.66
N LYS A 269 20.02 -0.57 16.67
CA LYS A 269 20.51 -1.73 17.45
C LYS A 269 20.67 -1.42 18.94
N GLY A 270 20.82 -0.15 19.32
CA GLY A 270 20.99 0.30 20.70
C GLY A 270 19.69 0.56 21.46
N GLN A 271 18.52 0.50 20.82
CA GLN A 271 17.23 0.75 21.47
C GLN A 271 16.67 -0.49 22.20
N PRO A 272 15.76 -0.29 23.18
CA PRO A 272 14.91 -1.36 23.70
C PRO A 272 14.07 -2.01 22.60
N VAL A 273 14.03 -3.35 22.58
CA VAL A 273 13.37 -4.14 21.54
C VAL A 273 12.50 -5.25 22.11
N GLU A 274 11.45 -5.60 21.36
CA GLU A 274 10.77 -6.89 21.47
C GLU A 274 11.34 -7.84 20.41
N THR A 275 11.85 -8.99 20.84
CA THR A 275 12.47 -9.99 19.96
C THR A 275 11.51 -11.12 19.66
N THR A 276 11.38 -11.48 18.39
CA THR A 276 10.57 -12.63 17.94
C THR A 276 11.39 -13.48 16.97
N THR A 277 11.45 -14.79 17.23
CA THR A 277 11.92 -15.76 16.22
C THR A 277 10.82 -15.95 15.21
N ILE A 278 11.08 -15.55 13.96
CA ILE A 278 10.12 -15.59 12.86
C ILE A 278 10.02 -16.99 12.29
N ASP A 279 11.17 -17.63 12.08
CA ASP A 279 11.24 -19.00 11.60
C ASP A 279 12.60 -19.64 11.97
N THR A 280 12.61 -20.97 12.07
CA THR A 280 13.83 -21.75 12.25
C THR A 280 13.71 -23.05 11.49
N ARG A 281 14.73 -23.35 10.70
CA ARG A 281 14.90 -24.63 10.04
C ARG A 281 16.22 -25.25 10.50
N PRO A 282 16.20 -26.37 11.24
CA PRO A 282 17.42 -27.10 11.57
C PRO A 282 17.95 -27.84 10.34
N ALA A 283 19.27 -28.03 10.28
CA ALA A 283 19.89 -28.86 9.26
C ALA A 283 19.44 -30.33 9.43
N SER A 284 19.14 -31.02 8.32
CA SER A 284 18.88 -32.46 8.34
C SER A 284 20.14 -33.28 8.64
N ALA A 285 21.31 -32.74 8.28
CA ALA A 285 22.61 -33.28 8.63
C ALA A 285 23.58 -32.12 8.93
N PRO A 286 24.33 -32.17 10.05
CA PRO A 286 25.27 -31.11 10.39
C PRO A 286 26.45 -31.13 9.41
N ARG A 287 26.64 -30.01 8.70
CA ARG A 287 27.85 -29.72 7.92
C ARG A 287 28.67 -28.68 8.67
N LYS A 288 29.97 -28.91 8.81
CA LYS A 288 30.87 -27.96 9.47
C LYS A 288 31.15 -26.80 8.51
N PRO A 289 30.89 -25.53 8.89
CA PRO A 289 31.25 -24.39 8.04
C PRO A 289 32.76 -24.27 7.93
N ALA A 290 33.23 -23.96 6.73
CA ALA A 290 34.61 -23.55 6.46
C ALA A 290 34.81 -22.05 6.69
N GLN A 291 33.79 -21.25 6.39
CA GLN A 291 33.78 -19.81 6.66
C GLN A 291 32.35 -19.28 6.91
N THR A 292 32.25 -18.09 7.48
CA THR A 292 30.97 -17.38 7.68
C THR A 292 31.10 -15.97 7.09
N LEU A 293 30.24 -15.65 6.13
CA LEU A 293 30.09 -14.29 5.63
C LEU A 293 29.09 -13.55 6.50
N ARG A 294 29.50 -12.49 7.19
CA ARG A 294 28.60 -11.57 7.91
C ARG A 294 28.50 -10.25 7.15
N ARG A 295 27.28 -9.77 6.90
CA ARG A 295 26.98 -8.49 6.23
C ARG A 295 25.88 -7.73 6.96
N GLN A 296 26.03 -6.41 7.03
CA GLN A 296 24.98 -5.50 7.48
C GLN A 296 24.47 -4.69 6.28
N TYR A 297 23.16 -4.51 6.21
CA TYR A 297 22.45 -3.70 5.23
C TYR A 297 21.54 -2.70 5.94
N THR A 298 21.37 -1.50 5.37
CA THR A 298 20.50 -0.48 5.96
C THR A 298 19.48 0.07 4.98
N ARG A 299 18.30 0.38 5.51
CA ARG A 299 17.22 1.10 4.84
C ARG A 299 16.90 2.34 5.66
N PRO A 300 16.78 3.54 5.06
CA PRO A 300 16.50 4.77 5.79
C PRO A 300 15.00 4.89 6.06
N TYR A 301 14.61 5.94 6.77
CA TYR A 301 13.22 6.39 6.74
C TYR A 301 12.89 6.91 5.34
N ILE A 302 11.70 6.58 4.83
CA ILE A 302 11.25 6.98 3.49
C ILE A 302 9.85 7.59 3.63
N ALA A 303 9.64 8.77 3.05
CA ALA A 303 8.33 9.42 3.03
C ALA A 303 7.44 8.76 1.98
N HIS A 304 6.12 8.77 2.20
CA HIS A 304 5.18 8.36 1.16
C HIS A 304 5.24 9.29 -0.05
N ALA A 305 5.46 10.58 0.20
CA ALA A 305 5.70 11.59 -0.83
C ALA A 305 4.61 11.59 -1.94
N SER A 306 3.33 11.49 -1.55
CA SER A 306 2.21 11.70 -2.47
C SER A 306 2.27 13.06 -3.14
N ILE A 307 1.88 13.15 -4.43
CA ILE A 307 2.04 14.38 -5.23
C ILE A 307 1.24 15.56 -4.65
N ALA A 308 0.02 15.32 -4.17
CA ALA A 308 -0.71 16.29 -3.36
C ALA A 308 -0.59 15.94 -1.86
N PRO A 309 -0.50 16.94 -0.95
CA PRO A 309 -0.56 16.70 0.49
C PRO A 309 -1.90 16.12 0.94
N SER A 310 -1.93 15.55 2.13
CA SER A 310 -3.14 15.01 2.73
C SER A 310 -4.23 16.07 2.89
N CYS A 311 -5.46 15.70 2.51
CA CYS A 311 -6.65 16.55 2.58
C CYS A 311 -7.85 15.76 3.11
N ALA A 312 -8.69 16.42 3.90
CA ALA A 312 -9.98 15.93 4.33
C ALA A 312 -10.99 17.08 4.46
N MET A 313 -12.27 16.73 4.43
CA MET A 313 -13.35 17.63 4.83
C MET A 313 -14.16 17.02 5.95
N ALA A 314 -14.63 17.86 6.86
CA ALA A 314 -15.61 17.44 7.85
C ALA A 314 -16.71 18.47 8.03
N GLN A 315 -17.89 18.00 8.37
CA GLN A 315 -19.02 18.82 8.77
C GLN A 315 -19.55 18.27 10.10
N TRP A 316 -19.79 19.15 11.06
CA TRP A 316 -20.34 18.77 12.36
C TRP A 316 -21.47 19.72 12.74
N ASP A 317 -22.69 19.20 12.84
CA ASP A 317 -23.92 19.95 13.17
C ASP A 317 -24.26 19.96 14.68
N GLY A 318 -23.37 19.44 15.52
CA GLY A 318 -23.59 19.19 16.95
C GLY A 318 -23.81 17.72 17.27
N ASP A 319 -24.70 17.04 16.53
CA ASP A 319 -25.12 15.66 16.83
C ASP A 319 -24.43 14.63 15.93
N ARG A 320 -24.18 14.99 14.68
CA ARG A 320 -23.64 14.12 13.62
C ARG A 320 -22.38 14.71 13.00
N VAL A 321 -21.49 13.81 12.63
CA VAL A 321 -20.23 14.14 11.95
C VAL A 321 -20.21 13.45 10.60
N ARG A 322 -20.01 14.23 9.54
CA ARG A 322 -19.72 13.73 8.19
C ARG A 322 -18.28 14.03 7.85
N VAL A 323 -17.57 13.03 7.34
CA VAL A 323 -16.15 13.14 6.99
C VAL A 323 -15.95 12.63 5.57
N TRP A 324 -15.33 13.45 4.72
CA TRP A 324 -14.81 13.02 3.43
C TRP A 324 -13.28 12.92 3.56
N THR A 325 -12.72 11.78 3.17
CA THR A 325 -11.28 11.54 3.27
C THR A 325 -10.80 10.54 2.23
N HIS A 326 -9.54 10.67 1.84
CA HIS A 326 -8.78 9.65 1.12
C HIS A 326 -8.21 8.51 1.98
N SER A 327 -8.74 8.30 3.19
CA SER A 327 -8.39 7.15 4.04
C SER A 327 -8.59 5.82 3.32
N GLN A 328 -7.68 4.88 3.59
CA GLN A 328 -7.75 3.51 3.08
C GLN A 328 -8.73 2.60 3.85
N GLY A 329 -9.22 3.04 5.01
CA GLY A 329 -10.03 2.22 5.90
C GLY A 329 -11.06 3.06 6.66
N VAL A 330 -12.15 3.41 5.97
CA VAL A 330 -13.19 4.32 6.48
C VAL A 330 -13.82 3.86 7.80
N TYR A 331 -14.04 2.55 7.97
CA TYR A 331 -14.58 1.99 9.22
C TYR A 331 -13.59 2.06 10.38
N LEU A 332 -12.30 1.86 10.11
CA LEU A 332 -11.25 1.92 11.12
C LEU A 332 -11.01 3.36 11.57
N LEU A 333 -11.00 4.30 10.64
CA LEU A 333 -10.98 5.72 10.96
C LEU A 333 -12.20 6.12 11.80
N ARG A 334 -13.42 5.69 11.41
CA ARG A 334 -14.64 5.95 12.18
C ARG A 334 -14.54 5.46 13.63
N ALA A 335 -13.94 4.29 13.85
CA ALA A 335 -13.78 3.73 15.19
C ALA A 335 -12.91 4.65 16.08
N ASP A 336 -11.78 5.15 15.56
CA ASP A 336 -10.92 6.07 16.33
C ASP A 336 -11.58 7.46 16.49
N LEU A 337 -12.29 7.96 15.48
CA LEU A 337 -13.05 9.20 15.61
C LEU A 337 -14.11 9.06 16.72
N ALA A 338 -14.83 7.94 16.81
CA ALA A 338 -15.79 7.70 17.88
C ALA A 338 -15.13 7.76 19.28
N ILE A 339 -13.93 7.19 19.42
CA ILE A 339 -13.16 7.23 20.68
C ILE A 339 -12.78 8.67 21.04
N VAL A 340 -12.16 9.40 20.10
CA VAL A 340 -11.65 10.76 20.34
C VAL A 340 -12.78 11.74 20.62
N LEU A 341 -13.85 11.67 19.83
CA LEU A 341 -14.99 12.59 19.92
C LEU A 341 -15.97 12.22 21.04
N LYS A 342 -15.87 10.99 21.58
CA LYS A 342 -16.80 10.42 22.55
C LYS A 342 -18.24 10.41 22.01
N LEU A 343 -18.39 10.09 20.73
CA LEU A 343 -19.67 9.96 20.04
C LEU A 343 -19.95 8.50 19.69
N PRO A 344 -21.24 8.09 19.63
CA PRO A 344 -21.62 6.82 19.05
C PRO A 344 -21.16 6.72 17.58
N ALA A 345 -20.69 5.54 17.15
CA ALA A 345 -20.16 5.37 15.80
C ALA A 345 -21.21 5.61 14.70
N GLU A 346 -22.48 5.35 14.99
CA GLU A 346 -23.63 5.60 14.12
C GLU A 346 -23.90 7.10 13.86
N HIS A 347 -23.35 7.99 14.69
CA HIS A 347 -23.41 9.43 14.48
C HIS A 347 -22.29 9.94 13.56
N ILE A 348 -21.35 9.07 13.20
CA ILE A 348 -20.21 9.40 12.36
C ILE A 348 -20.32 8.66 11.02
N VAL A 349 -20.35 9.42 9.93
CA VAL A 349 -20.28 8.88 8.57
C VAL A 349 -18.95 9.27 7.95
N VAL A 350 -18.20 8.29 7.49
CA VAL A 350 -16.93 8.48 6.79
C VAL A 350 -17.09 7.99 5.35
N GLU A 351 -16.87 8.90 4.40
CA GLU A 351 -16.96 8.67 2.96
C GLU A 351 -15.57 8.74 2.34
N HIS A 352 -15.23 7.72 1.55
CA HIS A 352 -13.99 7.71 0.80
C HIS A 352 -14.09 8.61 -0.44
N MET A 353 -13.06 9.44 -0.63
CA MET A 353 -12.80 10.20 -1.85
C MET A 353 -11.40 9.86 -2.35
N GLU A 354 -11.18 9.85 -3.66
CA GLU A 354 -9.84 9.58 -4.19
C GLU A 354 -8.84 10.65 -3.72
N GLY A 355 -7.62 10.24 -3.39
CA GLY A 355 -6.49 11.14 -3.12
C GLY A 355 -5.41 11.03 -4.18
N ALA A 356 -4.43 11.92 -4.16
CA ALA A 356 -3.30 11.92 -5.11
C ALA A 356 -2.23 10.86 -4.77
N GLY A 357 -2.67 9.63 -4.52
CA GLY A 357 -1.86 8.52 -4.04
C GLY A 357 -1.62 8.53 -2.53
N CYS A 358 -1.29 7.37 -1.97
CA CYS A 358 -0.90 7.24 -0.56
C CYS A 358 0.31 6.34 -0.32
N TYR A 359 0.58 5.39 -1.22
CA TYR A 359 1.70 4.44 -1.14
C TYR A 359 1.84 3.69 0.20
N GLY A 360 0.76 3.60 0.98
CA GLY A 360 0.83 3.20 2.38
C GLY A 360 0.00 4.14 3.26
N HIS A 361 0.24 4.10 4.57
CA HIS A 361 -0.43 4.96 5.54
C HIS A 361 0.25 6.32 5.58
N ASN A 362 -0.14 7.23 4.68
CA ASN A 362 0.19 8.65 4.79
C ASN A 362 -0.72 9.33 5.83
N ALA A 363 -0.72 10.66 5.89
CA ALA A 363 -1.49 11.44 6.88
C ALA A 363 -3.00 11.56 6.58
N ALA A 364 -3.57 10.73 5.69
CA ALA A 364 -4.99 10.79 5.34
C ALA A 364 -5.95 10.64 6.52
N ASP A 365 -5.59 9.80 7.48
CA ASP A 365 -6.35 9.59 8.71
C ASP A 365 -6.15 10.76 9.69
N ASP A 366 -4.92 11.28 9.80
CA ASP A 366 -4.59 12.42 10.67
C ASP A 366 -5.32 13.70 10.27
N VAL A 367 -5.28 14.06 8.97
CA VAL A 367 -5.96 15.25 8.46
C VAL A 367 -7.48 15.16 8.59
N ALA A 368 -8.04 13.94 8.63
CA ALA A 368 -9.46 13.75 8.87
C ALA A 368 -9.86 14.15 10.28
N LEU A 369 -9.06 13.81 11.31
CA LEU A 369 -9.31 14.30 12.66
C LEU A 369 -9.10 15.81 12.77
N ASP A 370 -8.07 16.35 12.11
CA ASP A 370 -7.86 17.80 12.04
C ASP A 370 -9.11 18.51 11.49
N ALA A 371 -9.67 18.01 10.39
CA ALA A 371 -10.88 18.55 9.79
C ALA A 371 -12.07 18.50 10.75
N VAL A 372 -12.27 17.40 11.46
CA VAL A 372 -13.36 17.26 12.43
C VAL A 372 -13.21 18.25 13.59
N LEU A 373 -12.00 18.38 14.16
CA LEU A 373 -11.75 19.29 15.29
C LEU A 373 -11.95 20.76 14.87
N LEU A 374 -11.59 21.14 13.64
CA LEU A 374 -11.86 22.48 13.11
C LEU A 374 -13.35 22.68 12.77
N ALA A 375 -14.02 21.67 12.21
CA ALA A 375 -15.44 21.73 11.88
C ALA A 375 -16.34 21.94 13.12
N LYS A 376 -15.90 21.46 14.30
CA LYS A 376 -16.57 21.73 15.58
C LYS A 376 -16.73 23.23 15.87
N ALA A 377 -15.81 24.07 15.38
CA ALA A 377 -15.84 25.52 15.55
C ALA A 377 -16.51 26.27 14.39
N ALA A 378 -17.02 25.56 13.37
CA ALA A 378 -17.50 26.14 12.12
C ALA A 378 -19.03 26.31 12.03
N GLY A 379 -19.75 26.07 13.13
CA GLY A 379 -21.20 26.30 13.20
C GLY A 379 -22.00 25.52 12.15
N GLY A 380 -21.65 24.25 11.91
CA GLY A 380 -22.34 23.38 10.95
C GLY A 380 -21.87 23.51 9.49
N HIS A 381 -20.97 24.42 9.15
CA HIS A 381 -20.40 24.51 7.80
C HIS A 381 -19.36 23.40 7.57
N PRO A 382 -19.26 22.85 6.35
CA PRO A 382 -18.17 21.95 6.00
C PRO A 382 -16.82 22.69 6.00
N VAL A 383 -15.78 22.08 6.56
CA VAL A 383 -14.41 22.63 6.61
C VAL A 383 -13.47 21.71 5.85
N ARG A 384 -12.79 22.23 4.83
CA ARG A 384 -11.67 21.56 4.16
C ARG A 384 -10.36 21.87 4.85
N VAL A 385 -9.66 20.83 5.30
CA VAL A 385 -8.30 20.93 5.80
C VAL A 385 -7.36 20.25 4.82
N GLN A 386 -6.37 20.99 4.37
CA GLN A 386 -5.28 20.50 3.54
C GLN A 386 -3.97 20.81 4.25
N TRP A 387 -3.14 19.79 4.44
CA TRP A 387 -1.81 19.97 5.00
C TRP A 387 -0.90 20.71 4.02
N SER A 388 0.05 21.47 4.56
CA SER A 388 1.14 21.99 3.73
C SER A 388 2.09 20.87 3.34
N ARG A 389 2.90 21.06 2.29
CA ARG A 389 3.96 20.10 1.95
C ARG A 389 4.94 19.92 3.11
N HIS A 390 5.24 21.01 3.81
CA HIS A 390 6.07 20.97 5.01
C HIS A 390 5.47 20.02 6.05
N ASP A 391 4.18 20.20 6.39
CA ASP A 391 3.54 19.38 7.42
C ASP A 391 3.40 17.90 7.02
N GLU A 392 3.11 17.64 5.74
CA GLU A 392 3.13 16.27 5.18
C GLU A 392 4.50 15.62 5.35
N MET A 393 5.57 16.35 5.05
CA MET A 393 6.92 15.80 5.09
C MET A 393 7.57 15.81 6.48
N SER A 394 7.00 16.48 7.47
CA SER A 394 7.56 16.56 8.84
C SER A 394 6.72 15.85 9.90
N HIS A 395 5.40 15.72 9.72
CA HIS A 395 4.49 15.16 10.73
C HIS A 395 3.81 13.86 10.32
N ALA A 396 3.69 13.57 9.02
CA ALA A 396 3.13 12.30 8.57
C ALA A 396 3.99 11.13 9.05
N PRO A 397 3.41 9.94 9.25
CA PRO A 397 4.23 8.75 9.46
C PRO A 397 5.07 8.43 8.21
N PHE A 398 6.27 7.90 8.42
CA PHE A 398 7.17 7.44 7.35
C PHE A 398 7.24 5.91 7.27
N GLY A 399 7.76 5.37 6.17
CA GLY A 399 8.25 3.99 6.15
C GLY A 399 9.46 3.84 7.07
N ALA A 400 9.45 2.82 7.93
CA ALA A 400 10.46 2.64 8.98
C ALA A 400 11.88 2.37 8.46
N ALA A 401 12.88 2.98 9.10
CA ALA A 401 14.27 2.60 8.91
C ALA A 401 14.55 1.19 9.44
N MET A 402 15.55 0.53 8.86
CA MET A 402 15.94 -0.83 9.22
C MET A 402 17.46 -0.99 9.22
N ALA A 403 17.96 -1.78 10.17
CA ALA A 403 19.28 -2.40 10.13
C ALA A 403 19.08 -3.92 10.03
N ILE A 404 19.72 -4.53 9.04
CA ILE A 404 19.53 -5.94 8.72
C ILE A 404 20.90 -6.60 8.71
N GLU A 405 21.10 -7.60 9.54
CA GLU A 405 22.29 -8.44 9.53
C GLU A 405 21.97 -9.80 8.96
N VAL A 406 22.79 -10.21 8.01
CA VAL A 406 22.70 -11.52 7.38
C VAL A 406 24.04 -12.23 7.51
N GLU A 407 23.99 -13.47 7.96
CA GLU A 407 25.14 -14.37 8.01
C GLU A 407 24.88 -15.62 7.20
N ALA A 408 25.82 -15.97 6.33
CA ALA A 408 25.82 -17.22 5.59
C ALA A 408 27.05 -18.05 5.99
N ASP A 409 26.79 -19.22 6.53
CA ASP A 409 27.79 -20.25 6.77
C ASP A 409 28.02 -21.00 5.47
N LEU A 410 29.27 -21.04 5.02
CA LEU A 410 29.69 -21.66 3.78
C LEU A 410 30.62 -22.85 4.06
N ASP A 411 30.46 -23.94 3.30
CA ASP A 411 31.44 -25.03 3.30
C ASP A 411 32.68 -24.72 2.45
N ALA A 412 33.58 -25.70 2.30
CA ALA A 412 34.85 -25.53 1.58
C ALA A 412 34.67 -25.24 0.09
N ASP A 413 33.52 -25.60 -0.48
CA ASP A 413 33.17 -25.33 -1.88
C ASP A 413 32.41 -24.01 -2.02
N ASN A 414 32.23 -23.24 -0.93
CA ASN A 414 31.37 -22.07 -0.83
C ASN A 414 29.86 -22.40 -1.02
N GLU A 415 29.40 -23.59 -0.66
CA GLU A 415 27.95 -23.88 -0.61
C GLU A 415 27.34 -23.38 0.69
N ILE A 416 26.10 -22.92 0.62
CA ILE A 416 25.36 -22.44 1.80
C ILE A 416 24.93 -23.62 2.65
N VAL A 417 25.42 -23.68 3.89
CA VAL A 417 25.09 -24.73 4.86
C VAL A 417 24.31 -24.21 6.06
N GLY A 418 24.32 -22.90 6.30
CA GLY A 418 23.55 -22.26 7.36
C GLY A 418 23.30 -20.79 7.07
N TRP A 419 22.18 -20.27 7.59
CA TRP A 419 21.75 -18.91 7.37
C TRP A 419 21.23 -18.27 8.67
N ARG A 420 21.66 -17.07 9.00
CA ARG A 420 21.09 -16.27 10.09
C ARG A 420 20.67 -14.90 9.57
N HIS A 421 19.50 -14.44 9.97
CA HIS A 421 18.94 -13.17 9.54
C HIS A 421 18.34 -12.44 10.74
N SER A 422 18.96 -11.33 11.14
CA SER A 422 18.52 -10.52 12.28
C SER A 422 18.14 -9.12 11.81
N ILE A 423 16.97 -8.65 12.24
CA ILE A 423 16.35 -7.43 11.72
C ILE A 423 16.03 -6.49 12.88
N TRP A 424 16.53 -5.27 12.86
CA TRP A 424 16.16 -4.19 13.79
C TRP A 424 15.38 -3.12 13.05
N SER A 425 14.16 -2.84 13.49
CA SER A 425 13.28 -1.88 12.82
C SER A 425 12.25 -1.31 13.79
N ASN A 426 11.86 -0.06 13.58
CA ASN A 426 10.59 0.45 14.10
C ASN A 426 9.42 -0.38 13.56
N GLY A 427 8.27 -0.38 14.25
CA GLY A 427 7.06 -1.04 13.76
C GLY A 427 6.52 -0.41 12.47
N HIS A 428 5.80 -1.22 11.70
CA HIS A 428 5.28 -0.85 10.37
C HIS A 428 3.75 -0.71 10.33
N ALA A 429 3.08 -0.71 11.47
CA ALA A 429 1.63 -0.54 11.56
C ALA A 429 1.29 0.47 12.64
N ALA A 430 0.67 1.57 12.20
CA ALA A 430 0.13 2.59 13.10
C ALA A 430 -1.18 3.20 12.61
N ARG A 431 -2.01 2.40 11.92
CA ARG A 431 -3.31 2.83 11.40
C ARG A 431 -4.35 2.91 12.51
N PRO A 432 -5.38 3.77 12.35
CA PRO A 432 -6.49 3.85 13.28
C PRO A 432 -7.29 2.54 13.38
N GLY A 433 -8.11 2.42 14.42
CA GLY A 433 -9.13 1.38 14.61
C GLY A 433 -8.60 -0.01 14.98
N ARG A 434 -7.31 -0.12 15.33
CA ARG A 434 -6.63 -1.41 15.58
C ARG A 434 -6.24 -1.65 17.04
N ALA A 435 -6.39 -0.63 17.89
CA ALA A 435 -6.05 -0.67 19.30
C ALA A 435 -7.17 -0.02 20.13
N ALA A 436 -7.11 -0.20 21.44
CA ALA A 436 -8.04 0.46 22.36
C ALA A 436 -7.83 1.99 22.44
N GLN A 437 -6.65 2.46 22.02
CA GLN A 437 -6.28 3.87 21.97
C GLN A 437 -6.20 4.32 20.50
N PRO A 438 -6.56 5.57 20.20
CA PRO A 438 -6.56 6.08 18.84
C PRO A 438 -5.15 6.31 18.32
N ALA A 439 -4.95 6.12 17.01
CA ALA A 439 -3.67 6.25 16.32
C ALA A 439 -3.52 7.58 15.54
N LEU A 440 -4.30 8.58 15.90
CA LEU A 440 -4.43 9.85 15.16
C LEU A 440 -3.56 10.93 15.81
N LEU A 441 -2.83 11.71 15.01
CA LEU A 441 -1.86 12.71 15.50
C LEU A 441 -2.49 13.71 16.47
N ALA A 442 -3.58 14.37 16.05
CA ALA A 442 -4.25 15.37 16.89
C ALA A 442 -4.85 14.79 18.18
N ALA A 443 -5.10 13.48 18.26
CA ALA A 443 -5.55 12.85 19.51
C ALA A 443 -4.49 12.90 20.62
N SER A 444 -3.21 13.06 20.26
CA SER A 444 -2.12 13.28 21.22
C SER A 444 -1.87 14.76 21.56
N GLU A 445 -2.61 15.67 20.92
CA GLU A 445 -2.44 17.13 21.03
C GLU A 445 -3.59 17.80 21.80
N ILE A 446 -4.77 17.17 21.90
CA ILE A 446 -5.95 17.70 22.62
C ILE A 446 -5.74 17.86 24.14
N ALA A 447 -6.65 18.55 24.85
CA ALA A 447 -6.52 18.83 26.29
C ALA A 447 -6.43 17.59 27.18
N ASN A 448 -7.08 16.49 26.79
CA ASN A 448 -6.95 15.19 27.42
C ASN A 448 -6.27 14.23 26.43
N PRO A 449 -4.93 14.34 26.26
CA PRO A 449 -4.25 13.69 25.15
C PRO A 449 -4.16 12.19 25.37
N TYR A 450 -4.34 11.45 24.29
CA TYR A 450 -3.97 10.03 24.24
C TYR A 450 -2.44 9.91 24.08
N PRO A 451 -1.81 8.86 24.63
CA PRO A 451 -0.40 8.62 24.39
C PRO A 451 -0.16 8.38 22.90
N ARG A 452 0.97 8.88 22.39
CA ARG A 452 1.40 8.62 21.01
C ARG A 452 1.58 7.12 20.83
N MET A 453 0.89 6.53 19.86
CA MET A 453 0.99 5.09 19.62
C MET A 453 2.39 4.71 19.12
N VAL A 454 2.99 3.72 19.76
CA VAL A 454 4.22 3.07 19.27
C VAL A 454 3.82 2.07 18.20
N SER A 455 4.33 2.25 16.99
CA SER A 455 4.01 1.40 15.85
C SER A 455 4.34 -0.07 16.13
N THR A 456 3.41 -0.95 15.74
CA THR A 456 3.54 -2.42 15.89
C THR A 456 3.87 -3.06 14.54
N ASN A 457 4.11 -4.37 14.52
CA ASN A 457 4.16 -5.13 13.26
C ASN A 457 2.81 -5.80 13.02
N PRO A 458 2.30 -5.83 11.76
CA PRO A 458 1.20 -6.71 11.41
C PRO A 458 1.53 -8.16 11.79
N PRO A 459 0.55 -8.97 12.19
CA PRO A 459 0.76 -10.40 12.41
C PRO A 459 1.33 -11.10 11.17
N ALA A 460 2.06 -12.20 11.37
CA ALA A 460 2.63 -13.00 10.27
C ALA A 460 1.56 -13.47 9.27
N ALA A 461 0.37 -13.84 9.75
CA ALA A 461 -0.78 -14.20 8.90
C ALA A 461 -1.24 -13.06 7.94
N ASN A 462 -0.92 -11.81 8.29
CA ASN A 462 -1.19 -10.63 7.45
C ASN A 462 0.05 -10.17 6.67
N GLY A 463 1.11 -11.00 6.65
CA GLY A 463 2.34 -10.81 5.90
C GLY A 463 3.48 -10.12 6.66
N GLY A 464 3.40 -9.98 7.98
CA GLY A 464 4.49 -9.43 8.80
C GLY A 464 4.73 -7.93 8.61
N GLY A 465 5.65 -7.38 9.40
CA GLY A 465 6.05 -5.96 9.40
C GLY A 465 7.48 -5.77 8.94
N GLY A 466 8.39 -5.47 9.89
CA GLY A 466 9.82 -5.39 9.62
C GLY A 466 10.42 -6.72 9.14
N ASP A 467 9.82 -7.85 9.55
CA ASP A 467 10.18 -9.22 9.16
C ASP A 467 9.63 -9.65 7.78
N ARG A 468 8.81 -8.83 7.13
CA ARG A 468 8.19 -9.20 5.85
C ARG A 468 9.25 -9.62 4.83
N ASN A 469 9.07 -10.76 4.17
CA ASN A 469 10.02 -11.30 3.19
C ASN A 469 11.41 -11.69 3.75
N SER A 470 11.58 -11.79 5.07
CA SER A 470 12.85 -12.20 5.69
C SER A 470 13.16 -13.69 5.56
N VAL A 471 12.12 -14.53 5.43
CA VAL A 471 12.24 -15.96 5.16
C VAL A 471 12.72 -16.16 3.72
N PRO A 472 13.94 -16.69 3.50
CA PRO A 472 14.42 -16.96 2.15
C PRO A 472 13.50 -17.93 1.43
N LEU A 473 13.28 -17.70 0.13
CA LEU A 473 12.52 -18.63 -0.72
C LEU A 473 13.38 -19.81 -1.20
N TYR A 474 14.67 -19.73 -0.93
CA TYR A 474 15.69 -20.69 -1.31
C TYR A 474 15.76 -21.85 -0.32
N ASP A 475 16.04 -23.04 -0.84
CA ASP A 475 16.11 -24.28 -0.07
C ASP A 475 17.46 -24.43 0.65
N PHE A 476 17.77 -23.49 1.55
CA PHE A 476 18.97 -23.61 2.37
C PHE A 476 18.83 -24.75 3.39
N PRO A 477 19.92 -25.45 3.74
CA PRO A 477 19.86 -26.57 4.68
C PRO A 477 19.35 -26.19 6.07
N ALA A 478 19.73 -25.01 6.55
CA ALA A 478 19.34 -24.50 7.85
C ALA A 478 19.21 -22.98 7.88
N TRP A 479 18.27 -22.46 8.68
CA TRP A 479 18.19 -21.03 8.96
C TRP A 479 17.65 -20.71 10.35
N THR A 480 17.95 -19.51 10.82
CA THR A 480 17.28 -18.86 11.96
C THR A 480 17.02 -17.40 11.62
N ILE A 481 15.78 -16.96 11.83
CA ILE A 481 15.34 -15.62 11.46
C ILE A 481 14.72 -14.95 12.68
N THR A 482 15.22 -13.76 12.99
CA THR A 482 14.85 -13.03 14.20
C THR A 482 14.52 -11.58 13.85
N SER A 483 13.39 -11.10 14.38
CA SER A 483 13.00 -9.70 14.29
C SER A 483 13.06 -9.05 15.67
N HIS A 484 13.69 -7.89 15.73
CA HIS A 484 13.83 -7.02 16.89
C HIS A 484 13.03 -5.74 16.62
N ARG A 485 11.80 -5.69 17.10
CA ARG A 485 10.93 -4.51 16.94
C ARG A 485 11.26 -3.48 18.01
N LEU A 486 11.62 -2.27 17.61
CA LEU A 486 11.92 -1.19 18.53
C LEU A 486 10.69 -0.73 19.31
N LEU A 487 10.90 -0.39 20.58
CA LEU A 487 9.90 0.24 21.45
C LEU A 487 10.06 1.76 21.54
N THR A 488 11.21 2.30 21.13
CA THR A 488 11.48 3.74 21.03
C THR A 488 11.11 4.26 19.62
N MET A 489 10.33 5.36 19.56
CA MET A 489 9.71 5.83 18.30
C MET A 489 9.76 7.38 18.16
N PRO A 490 10.94 7.99 18.04
CA PRO A 490 11.06 9.45 17.94
C PRO A 490 10.42 9.96 16.64
N VAL A 491 10.67 9.22 15.55
CA VAL A 491 10.07 9.43 14.24
C VAL A 491 8.84 8.54 14.11
N ARG A 492 7.71 9.12 13.68
CA ARG A 492 6.46 8.38 13.46
C ARG A 492 6.64 7.44 12.27
N THR A 493 6.33 6.16 12.46
CA THR A 493 6.40 5.18 11.36
C THR A 493 5.07 4.48 11.13
N SER A 494 4.82 4.11 9.89
CA SER A 494 3.70 3.25 9.55
C SER A 494 3.94 2.53 8.23
N ALA A 495 2.91 1.90 7.70
CA ALA A 495 3.03 1.13 6.47
C ALA A 495 3.44 2.05 5.32
N LEU A 496 4.62 1.85 4.74
CA LEU A 496 4.96 2.25 3.37
C LEU A 496 4.90 0.99 2.50
N ARG A 497 4.59 1.13 1.22
CA ARG A 497 4.51 0.04 0.24
C ARG A 497 5.65 -0.97 0.43
N THR A 498 5.29 -2.23 0.58
CA THR A 498 6.18 -3.38 0.82
C THR A 498 6.76 -3.51 2.24
N LEU A 499 6.54 -2.55 3.15
CA LEU A 499 6.98 -2.59 4.55
C LEU A 499 8.48 -3.00 4.64
N GLY A 500 8.84 -3.95 5.51
CA GLY A 500 10.22 -4.45 5.62
C GLY A 500 10.72 -5.26 4.41
N GLY A 501 9.83 -5.65 3.50
CA GLY A 501 10.16 -6.54 2.40
C GLY A 501 11.16 -5.96 1.40
N GLN A 502 11.21 -4.64 1.24
CA GLN A 502 12.23 -4.01 0.41
C GLN A 502 13.64 -4.29 0.95
N GLY A 503 13.87 -4.02 2.24
CA GLY A 503 15.18 -4.19 2.87
C GLY A 503 15.58 -5.67 2.98
N ASN A 504 14.63 -6.54 3.34
CA ASN A 504 14.92 -7.96 3.52
C ASN A 504 15.26 -8.66 2.19
N VAL A 505 14.52 -8.37 1.11
CA VAL A 505 14.85 -8.92 -0.22
C VAL A 505 16.16 -8.36 -0.73
N PHE A 506 16.44 -7.06 -0.54
CA PHE A 506 17.73 -6.46 -0.85
C PHE A 506 18.90 -7.17 -0.17
N ALA A 507 18.80 -7.43 1.14
CA ALA A 507 19.84 -8.10 1.91
C ALA A 507 20.06 -9.56 1.47
N ILE A 508 18.99 -10.33 1.31
CA ILE A 508 19.04 -11.74 0.87
C ILE A 508 19.65 -11.84 -0.52
N GLU A 509 19.12 -11.09 -1.49
CA GLU A 509 19.51 -11.19 -2.88
C GLU A 509 20.93 -10.65 -3.13
N SER A 510 21.37 -9.64 -2.38
CA SER A 510 22.74 -9.12 -2.48
C SER A 510 23.76 -10.11 -1.95
N LEU A 511 23.48 -10.77 -0.81
CA LEU A 511 24.40 -11.78 -0.27
C LEU A 511 24.45 -13.03 -1.16
N LEU A 512 23.33 -13.45 -1.75
CA LEU A 512 23.35 -14.55 -2.72
C LEU A 512 24.17 -14.22 -3.95
N ASP A 513 24.11 -12.98 -4.42
CA ASP A 513 24.91 -12.51 -5.53
C ASP A 513 26.42 -12.46 -5.20
N GLU A 514 26.79 -12.06 -3.97
CA GLU A 514 28.18 -12.18 -3.48
C GLU A 514 28.65 -13.64 -3.44
N ILE A 515 27.81 -14.57 -2.96
CA ILE A 515 28.17 -16.00 -2.89
C ILE A 515 28.29 -16.61 -4.29
N ALA A 516 27.40 -16.24 -5.23
CA ALA A 516 27.51 -16.66 -6.63
C ALA A 516 28.83 -16.17 -7.24
N ALA A 517 29.22 -14.91 -6.98
CA ALA A 517 30.49 -14.35 -7.45
C ALA A 517 31.70 -15.07 -6.84
N LEU A 518 31.69 -15.41 -5.55
CA LEU A 518 32.75 -16.20 -4.89
C LEU A 518 32.95 -17.59 -5.52
N ARG A 519 31.91 -18.13 -6.14
CA ARG A 519 31.93 -19.42 -6.82
C ARG A 519 32.22 -19.32 -8.32
N GLY A 520 32.24 -18.10 -8.87
CA GLY A 520 32.28 -17.90 -10.32
C GLY A 520 31.05 -18.46 -11.04
N GLU A 521 29.91 -18.59 -10.36
CA GLU A 521 28.65 -19.07 -10.95
C GLU A 521 27.80 -17.91 -11.49
N ASP A 522 27.05 -18.19 -12.56
CA ASP A 522 26.05 -17.25 -13.06
C ASP A 522 24.95 -17.00 -12.00
N PRO A 523 24.61 -15.74 -11.68
CA PRO A 523 23.70 -15.44 -10.59
C PRO A 523 22.24 -15.87 -10.85
N VAL A 524 21.83 -16.06 -12.11
CA VAL A 524 20.52 -16.64 -12.45
C VAL A 524 20.53 -18.14 -12.21
N ALA A 525 21.55 -18.84 -12.71
CA ALA A 525 21.73 -20.28 -12.50
C ALA A 525 21.85 -20.63 -11.01
N PHE A 526 22.61 -19.84 -10.24
CA PHE A 526 22.79 -20.00 -8.80
C PHE A 526 21.45 -19.89 -8.04
N ARG A 527 20.57 -18.96 -8.43
CA ARG A 527 19.23 -18.85 -7.83
C ARG A 527 18.35 -20.06 -8.19
N LEU A 528 18.34 -20.45 -9.46
CA LEU A 528 17.53 -21.57 -9.93
C LEU A 528 17.88 -22.89 -9.23
N ARG A 529 19.17 -23.18 -9.00
CA ARG A 529 19.59 -24.42 -8.31
C ARG A 529 19.18 -24.49 -6.84
N HIS A 530 18.89 -23.34 -6.22
CA HIS A 530 18.45 -23.25 -4.83
C HIS A 530 16.93 -23.13 -4.69
N LEU A 531 16.16 -23.27 -5.77
CA LEU A 531 14.69 -23.17 -5.75
C LEU A 531 14.06 -24.50 -6.12
N ARG A 532 12.91 -24.82 -5.48
CA ARG A 532 12.07 -25.98 -5.81
C ARG A 532 10.71 -25.61 -6.39
N ASP A 533 10.28 -24.37 -6.23
CA ASP A 533 8.97 -23.90 -6.67
C ASP A 533 9.02 -23.55 -8.16
N GLU A 534 8.24 -24.27 -8.97
CA GLU A 534 8.18 -24.07 -10.42
C GLU A 534 7.70 -22.65 -10.80
N ARG A 535 6.81 -22.03 -10.02
CA ARG A 535 6.38 -20.64 -10.31
C ARG A 535 7.53 -19.65 -10.08
N ALA A 536 8.38 -19.92 -9.09
CA ALA A 536 9.60 -19.14 -8.86
C ALA A 536 10.61 -19.32 -10.01
N HIS A 537 10.82 -20.56 -10.47
CA HIS A 537 11.66 -20.83 -11.65
C HIS A 537 11.12 -20.12 -12.90
N ASP A 538 9.81 -20.19 -13.12
CA ASP A 538 9.17 -19.63 -14.30
C ASP A 538 9.35 -18.11 -14.38
N VAL A 539 9.14 -17.36 -13.29
CA VAL A 539 9.35 -15.90 -13.32
C VAL A 539 10.82 -15.52 -13.52
N ILE A 540 11.76 -16.24 -12.91
CA ILE A 540 13.20 -15.98 -13.09
C ILE A 540 13.60 -16.25 -14.54
N ARG A 541 13.19 -17.40 -15.10
CA ARG A 541 13.47 -17.78 -16.49
C ARG A 541 12.80 -16.83 -17.48
N ALA A 542 11.57 -16.40 -17.22
CA ALA A 542 10.86 -15.44 -18.08
C ALA A 542 11.57 -14.09 -18.10
N ALA A 543 11.94 -13.52 -16.94
CA ALA A 543 12.69 -12.28 -16.87
C ALA A 543 14.05 -12.41 -17.60
N ALA A 544 14.80 -13.48 -17.33
CA ALA A 544 16.10 -13.76 -17.98
C ALA A 544 15.98 -13.91 -19.50
N ARG A 545 15.00 -14.67 -19.99
CA ARG A 545 14.73 -14.83 -21.43
C ARG A 545 14.39 -13.48 -22.07
N ARG A 546 13.49 -12.72 -21.45
CA ARG A 546 13.01 -11.44 -21.97
C ARG A 546 14.11 -10.38 -22.00
N ALA A 547 14.97 -10.37 -20.99
CA ALA A 547 16.16 -9.50 -20.94
C ALA A 547 17.30 -9.99 -21.82
N GLN A 548 17.14 -11.14 -22.50
CA GLN A 548 18.20 -11.81 -23.26
C GLN A 548 19.47 -12.04 -22.43
N TRP A 549 19.30 -12.46 -21.17
CA TRP A 549 20.35 -12.60 -20.16
C TRP A 549 21.57 -13.37 -20.68
N LYS A 550 22.59 -12.59 -21.03
CA LYS A 550 23.94 -13.00 -21.43
C LYS A 550 24.87 -11.84 -21.06
N PRO A 551 25.02 -11.51 -19.76
CA PRO A 551 25.76 -10.33 -19.35
C PRO A 551 27.19 -10.45 -19.88
N GLN A 552 27.54 -9.55 -20.79
CA GLN A 552 28.92 -9.38 -21.25
C GLN A 552 29.49 -8.24 -20.45
N LYS A 553 30.61 -8.46 -19.76
CA LYS A 553 31.30 -7.40 -19.04
C LYS A 553 31.67 -6.28 -20.02
N ARG A 554 31.11 -5.09 -19.78
CA ARG A 554 31.43 -3.86 -20.50
C ARG A 554 31.75 -2.80 -19.45
N ALA A 555 32.83 -2.06 -19.67
CA ALA A 555 33.22 -1.01 -18.73
C ALA A 555 32.08 0.00 -18.55
N GLY A 556 31.73 0.30 -17.29
CA GLY A 556 30.68 1.25 -16.95
C GLY A 556 29.24 0.76 -17.15
N ILE A 557 29.04 -0.52 -17.53
CA ILE A 557 27.71 -1.13 -17.61
C ILE A 557 27.66 -2.30 -16.64
N GLY A 558 26.58 -2.39 -15.87
CA GLY A 558 26.32 -3.51 -14.98
C GLY A 558 24.97 -4.14 -15.19
N HIS A 559 24.92 -5.45 -14.97
CA HIS A 559 23.70 -6.25 -15.02
C HIS A 559 23.45 -6.93 -13.68
N GLY A 560 22.19 -6.93 -13.23
CA GLY A 560 21.85 -7.52 -11.94
C GLY A 560 20.47 -8.17 -11.97
N VAL A 561 20.33 -9.25 -11.22
CA VAL A 561 19.07 -9.99 -11.06
C VAL A 561 18.60 -9.90 -9.61
N GLY A 562 17.29 -9.80 -9.42
CA GLY A 562 16.63 -9.89 -8.12
C GLY A 562 15.32 -10.66 -8.23
N PHE A 563 15.00 -11.42 -7.18
CA PHE A 563 13.79 -12.24 -7.12
C PHE A 563 13.08 -12.11 -5.76
N GLY A 564 11.76 -12.26 -5.76
CA GLY A 564 10.97 -12.30 -4.54
C GLY A 564 9.54 -12.77 -4.78
N ARG A 565 8.92 -13.27 -3.71
CA ARG A 565 7.50 -13.59 -3.62
C ARG A 565 6.88 -12.72 -2.54
N TYR A 566 6.02 -11.78 -2.90
CA TYR A 566 5.46 -10.81 -1.97
C TYR A 566 4.86 -11.49 -0.71
N LYS A 567 5.28 -11.08 0.50
CA LYS A 567 4.90 -11.70 1.80
C LYS A 567 5.17 -13.21 1.92
N ASN A 568 6.09 -13.75 1.10
CA ASN A 568 6.32 -15.19 0.93
C ASN A 568 5.08 -16.00 0.50
N THR A 569 3.97 -15.36 0.14
CA THR A 569 2.67 -16.03 -0.09
C THR A 569 1.91 -15.50 -1.30
N GLY A 570 2.13 -14.23 -1.68
CA GLY A 570 1.46 -13.55 -2.80
C GLY A 570 2.18 -13.71 -4.13
N ALA A 571 2.16 -12.64 -4.93
CA ALA A 571 2.70 -12.60 -6.29
C ALA A 571 4.21 -12.87 -6.33
N TYR A 572 4.65 -13.58 -7.37
CA TYR A 572 6.07 -13.81 -7.66
C TYR A 572 6.53 -12.74 -8.64
N CYS A 573 7.72 -12.20 -8.41
CA CYS A 573 8.32 -11.22 -9.31
C CYS A 573 9.84 -11.42 -9.38
N ALA A 574 10.36 -11.40 -10.61
CA ALA A 574 11.79 -11.33 -10.88
C ALA A 574 12.07 -10.07 -11.69
N ALA A 575 13.21 -9.44 -11.44
CA ALA A 575 13.66 -8.24 -12.13
C ALA A 575 15.11 -8.42 -12.60
N ILE A 576 15.40 -7.90 -13.79
CA ILE A 576 16.75 -7.72 -14.31
C ILE A 576 16.96 -6.23 -14.55
N ALA A 577 18.02 -5.70 -13.96
CA ALA A 577 18.43 -4.31 -14.14
C ALA A 577 19.65 -4.24 -15.04
N GLU A 578 19.62 -3.30 -15.97
CA GLU A 578 20.80 -2.78 -16.67
C GLU A 578 21.05 -1.35 -16.20
N ILE A 579 22.27 -1.10 -15.74
CA ILE A 579 22.69 0.20 -15.24
C ILE A 579 23.92 0.70 -15.98
N GLU A 580 24.07 2.01 -16.01
CA GLU A 580 25.24 2.74 -16.47
C GLU A 580 25.86 3.44 -15.27
N GLY A 581 27.10 3.09 -14.94
CA GLY A 581 27.91 3.71 -13.90
C GLY A 581 28.89 4.69 -14.52
N ALA A 582 28.61 5.98 -14.36
CA ALA A 582 29.50 7.08 -14.74
C ALA A 582 29.80 7.95 -13.50
N GLU A 583 29.62 9.27 -13.58
CA GLU A 583 29.68 10.14 -12.40
C GLU A 583 28.56 9.83 -11.38
N ASP A 584 27.42 9.38 -11.89
CA ASP A 584 26.26 8.90 -11.14
C ASP A 584 25.79 7.54 -11.69
N ILE A 585 24.97 6.82 -10.91
CA ILE A 585 24.31 5.59 -11.35
C ILE A 585 23.01 5.93 -12.09
N ARG A 586 22.90 5.45 -13.34
CA ARG A 586 21.68 5.52 -14.15
C ARG A 586 21.13 4.13 -14.41
N VAL A 587 19.90 3.88 -13.99
CA VAL A 587 19.18 2.67 -14.42
C VAL A 587 18.64 2.92 -15.83
N LYS A 588 19.05 2.11 -16.80
CA LYS A 588 18.68 2.27 -18.21
C LYS A 588 17.44 1.45 -18.54
N ARG A 589 17.41 0.22 -18.04
CA ARG A 589 16.34 -0.73 -18.31
C ARG A 589 16.06 -1.61 -17.09
N LEU A 590 14.77 -1.86 -16.89
CA LEU A 590 14.27 -2.88 -15.98
C LEU A 590 13.39 -3.84 -16.78
N THR A 591 13.76 -5.11 -16.80
CA THR A 591 12.94 -6.18 -17.39
C THR A 591 12.41 -7.06 -16.27
N LEU A 592 11.08 -7.17 -16.18
CA LEU A 592 10.41 -7.88 -15.11
C LEU A 592 9.52 -9.00 -15.65
N ALA A 593 9.41 -10.07 -14.88
CA ALA A 593 8.34 -11.04 -15.03
C ALA A 593 7.56 -11.14 -13.73
N VAL A 594 6.25 -11.27 -13.84
CA VAL A 594 5.34 -11.36 -12.69
C VAL A 594 4.34 -12.49 -12.87
N ASP A 595 4.04 -13.18 -11.78
CA ASP A 595 2.98 -14.18 -11.71
C ASP A 595 2.03 -13.84 -10.55
N VAL A 596 0.77 -13.55 -10.91
CA VAL A 596 -0.31 -13.15 -9.99
C VAL A 596 -1.45 -14.17 -9.93
N GLY A 597 -1.28 -15.36 -10.53
CA GLY A 597 -2.41 -16.23 -10.83
C GLY A 597 -3.23 -15.68 -12.00
N GLU A 598 -4.57 -15.68 -11.86
CA GLU A 598 -5.48 -15.04 -12.80
C GLU A 598 -5.26 -13.51 -12.78
N ALA A 599 -4.80 -12.92 -13.88
CA ALA A 599 -4.76 -11.48 -14.03
C ALA A 599 -6.13 -10.97 -14.50
N ILE A 600 -6.92 -10.39 -13.60
CA ILE A 600 -8.27 -9.88 -13.95
C ILE A 600 -8.18 -8.82 -15.06
N ASN A 601 -7.33 -7.81 -14.87
CA ASN A 601 -6.99 -6.82 -15.88
C ASN A 601 -5.46 -6.84 -16.08
N PRO A 602 -4.94 -7.47 -17.15
CA PRO A 602 -3.51 -7.55 -17.40
C PRO A 602 -2.82 -6.18 -17.49
N ASP A 603 -3.43 -5.18 -18.12
CA ASP A 603 -2.89 -3.82 -18.17
C ASP A 603 -2.79 -3.19 -16.76
N GLY A 604 -3.82 -3.38 -15.93
CA GLY A 604 -3.78 -2.96 -14.53
C GLY A 604 -2.65 -3.60 -13.72
N VAL A 605 -2.35 -4.89 -13.97
CA VAL A 605 -1.21 -5.58 -13.34
C VAL A 605 0.12 -5.01 -13.84
N ILE A 606 0.30 -4.82 -15.15
CA ILE A 606 1.49 -4.20 -15.75
C ILE A 606 1.73 -2.83 -15.13
N ASN A 607 0.72 -1.96 -15.11
CA ASN A 607 0.78 -0.62 -14.52
C ASN A 607 1.24 -0.63 -13.05
N GLN A 608 0.81 -1.64 -12.26
CA GLN A 608 1.24 -1.76 -10.86
C GLN A 608 2.69 -2.19 -10.70
N ILE A 609 3.18 -3.07 -11.58
CA ILE A 609 4.57 -3.51 -11.61
C ILE A 609 5.49 -2.40 -12.12
N GLU A 610 5.10 -1.68 -13.17
CA GLU A 610 5.84 -0.53 -13.69
C GLU A 610 5.97 0.59 -12.65
N GLY A 611 4.85 1.01 -12.06
CA GLY A 611 4.88 2.02 -11.00
C GLY A 611 5.66 1.59 -9.77
N GLY A 612 5.64 0.29 -9.43
CA GLY A 612 6.47 -0.29 -8.36
C GLY A 612 7.97 -0.27 -8.70
N ALA A 613 8.33 -0.58 -9.94
CA ALA A 613 9.72 -0.57 -10.42
C ALA A 613 10.31 0.84 -10.45
N ILE A 614 9.55 1.83 -10.93
CA ILE A 614 9.94 3.24 -10.94
C ILE A 614 10.12 3.76 -9.51
N GLN A 615 9.16 3.48 -8.62
CA GLN A 615 9.25 3.89 -7.22
C GLN A 615 10.46 3.25 -6.51
N ALA A 616 10.70 1.95 -6.74
CA ALA A 616 11.88 1.27 -6.18
C ALA A 616 13.19 1.85 -6.71
N THR A 617 13.25 2.23 -7.98
CA THR A 617 14.42 2.92 -8.57
C THR A 617 14.69 4.24 -7.85
N SER A 618 13.64 5.02 -7.60
CA SER A 618 13.73 6.27 -6.83
C SER A 618 14.24 6.05 -5.40
N TRP A 619 13.71 5.02 -4.72
CA TRP A 619 14.14 4.62 -3.37
C TRP A 619 15.59 4.16 -3.30
N VAL A 620 16.04 3.41 -4.30
CA VAL A 620 17.40 2.88 -4.35
C VAL A 620 18.40 4.00 -4.60
N LEU A 621 18.07 5.02 -5.40
CA LEU A 621 19.06 6.00 -5.86
C LEU A 621 19.00 7.34 -5.12
N LYS A 622 17.85 7.74 -4.55
CA LYS A 622 17.65 9.12 -4.08
C LYS A 622 16.96 9.24 -2.72
N GLU A 623 15.88 8.50 -2.51
CA GLU A 623 14.93 8.86 -1.44
C GLU A 623 15.40 8.46 -0.04
N ARG A 624 15.44 9.44 0.86
CA ARG A 624 15.64 9.26 2.31
C ARG A 624 15.12 10.49 3.06
N VAL A 625 14.47 10.28 4.19
CA VAL A 625 14.10 11.39 5.09
C VAL A 625 15.36 11.85 5.80
N ARG A 626 15.64 13.16 5.75
CA ARG A 626 16.78 13.80 6.42
C ARG A 626 16.32 14.50 7.68
N PHE A 627 17.17 14.51 8.71
CA PHE A 627 16.86 15.18 9.97
C PHE A 627 18.13 15.55 10.72
N ASP A 628 18.05 16.64 11.49
CA ASP A 628 19.03 16.96 12.51
C ASP A 628 18.56 16.43 13.87
N ARG A 629 19.28 16.73 14.95
CA ARG A 629 18.96 16.27 16.31
C ARG A 629 17.64 16.83 16.87
N THR A 630 16.98 17.75 16.18
CA THR A 630 15.78 18.47 16.65
C THR A 630 14.58 18.35 15.70
N ARG A 631 14.78 18.22 14.38
CA ARG A 631 13.70 18.25 13.40
C ARG A 631 14.01 17.52 12.09
N ILE A 632 12.95 17.21 11.34
CA ILE A 632 13.04 16.76 9.94
C ILE A 632 13.48 17.94 9.07
N THR A 633 14.48 17.73 8.22
CA THR A 633 15.05 18.76 7.32
C THR A 633 14.63 18.56 5.87
N SER A 634 14.25 17.34 5.46
CA SER A 634 13.74 17.05 4.12
C SER A 634 12.24 17.36 3.98
N ALA A 635 11.85 18.63 4.20
CA ALA A 635 10.44 19.05 4.30
C ALA A 635 9.84 19.60 2.98
N SER A 636 10.57 19.51 1.88
CA SER A 636 10.18 20.03 0.55
C SER A 636 10.65 19.10 -0.57
N TRP A 637 10.19 19.32 -1.81
CA TRP A 637 10.71 18.58 -2.98
C TRP A 637 12.17 18.89 -3.31
N THR A 638 12.66 20.06 -2.89
CA THR A 638 14.07 20.43 -3.06
C THR A 638 14.95 19.61 -2.11
N ASP A 639 14.46 19.37 -0.89
CA ASP A 639 15.23 18.68 0.16
C ASP A 639 14.95 17.16 0.22
N TYR A 640 13.90 16.69 -0.45
CA TYR A 640 13.55 15.28 -0.63
C TYR A 640 13.45 14.94 -2.13
N PRO A 641 14.59 14.69 -2.81
CA PRO A 641 14.57 14.41 -4.23
C PRO A 641 13.95 13.04 -4.53
N ILE A 642 13.04 13.03 -5.51
CA ILE A 642 12.51 11.81 -6.13
C ILE A 642 13.00 11.72 -7.58
N LEU A 643 12.81 10.56 -8.20
CA LEU A 643 13.13 10.35 -9.61
C LEU A 643 12.33 11.32 -10.51
N THR A 644 13.03 12.04 -11.38
CA THR A 644 12.40 12.93 -12.36
C THR A 644 12.13 12.20 -13.69
N PHE A 645 11.29 12.78 -14.57
CA PHE A 645 10.89 12.12 -15.83
C PHE A 645 12.07 11.71 -16.72
N SER A 646 13.16 12.50 -16.77
CA SER A 646 14.37 12.20 -17.54
C SER A 646 15.19 11.03 -16.98
N GLU A 647 14.81 10.54 -15.81
CA GLU A 647 15.54 9.51 -15.06
C GLU A 647 14.78 8.19 -14.99
N VAL A 648 13.53 8.18 -15.49
CA VAL A 648 12.69 6.98 -15.54
C VAL A 648 13.34 5.96 -16.49
N PRO A 649 13.65 4.74 -16.02
CA PRO A 649 14.22 3.71 -16.88
C PRO A 649 13.17 3.20 -17.88
N ALA A 650 13.62 2.59 -18.97
CA ALA A 650 12.73 1.77 -19.79
C ALA A 650 12.27 0.57 -18.95
N VAL A 651 10.97 0.44 -18.70
CA VAL A 651 10.41 -0.70 -17.95
C VAL A 651 9.68 -1.62 -18.93
N ASP A 652 9.94 -2.91 -18.81
CA ASP A 652 9.36 -3.94 -19.66
C ASP A 652 8.86 -5.11 -18.79
N VAL A 653 7.56 -5.41 -18.85
CA VAL A 653 6.90 -6.37 -17.95
C VAL A 653 6.25 -7.50 -18.73
N GLU A 654 6.55 -8.75 -18.34
CA GLU A 654 5.85 -9.96 -18.79
C GLU A 654 4.98 -10.54 -17.68
N ILE A 655 3.69 -10.72 -17.94
CA ILE A 655 2.80 -11.46 -17.05
C ILE A 655 2.80 -12.93 -17.46
N ILE A 656 3.09 -13.81 -16.51
CA ILE A 656 2.84 -15.24 -16.65
C ILE A 656 1.37 -15.49 -16.32
N GLN A 657 0.55 -15.64 -17.35
CA GLN A 657 -0.90 -15.85 -17.22
C GLN A 657 -1.21 -17.25 -16.68
N ARG A 658 -2.00 -17.32 -15.61
CA ARG A 658 -2.47 -18.57 -14.99
C ARG A 658 -3.95 -18.46 -14.61
N PRO A 659 -4.87 -18.45 -15.59
CA PRO A 659 -6.28 -18.14 -15.37
C PRO A 659 -7.06 -19.21 -14.56
N GLU A 660 -6.44 -20.36 -14.30
CA GLU A 660 -6.90 -21.43 -13.41
C GLU A 660 -6.45 -21.26 -11.94
N ILE A 661 -5.50 -20.36 -11.67
CA ILE A 661 -5.02 -20.08 -10.31
C ILE A 661 -5.71 -18.84 -9.78
N GLU A 662 -6.24 -18.91 -8.56
CA GLU A 662 -6.88 -17.78 -7.90
C GLU A 662 -5.97 -16.52 -7.90
N PRO A 663 -6.56 -15.33 -8.16
CA PRO A 663 -5.81 -14.10 -8.25
C PRO A 663 -5.22 -13.69 -6.89
N VAL A 664 -3.95 -13.28 -6.90
CA VAL A 664 -3.30 -12.55 -5.81
C VAL A 664 -3.01 -11.12 -6.25
N GLY A 665 -2.78 -10.20 -5.30
CA GLY A 665 -2.52 -8.81 -5.68
C GLY A 665 -1.09 -8.54 -6.13
N ALA A 666 -0.94 -7.62 -7.08
CA ALA A 666 0.33 -7.23 -7.71
C ALA A 666 1.02 -6.02 -7.05
N GLY A 667 0.27 -5.29 -6.22
CA GLY A 667 0.60 -3.91 -5.85
C GLY A 667 1.92 -3.72 -5.12
N GLU A 668 2.57 -4.75 -4.56
CA GLU A 668 3.78 -4.60 -3.75
C GLU A 668 4.90 -5.57 -4.16
N ALA A 669 4.75 -6.21 -5.34
CA ALA A 669 5.61 -7.31 -5.77
C ALA A 669 6.99 -6.87 -6.30
N ALA A 670 7.07 -5.68 -6.92
CA ALA A 670 8.27 -5.26 -7.64
C ALA A 670 9.37 -4.68 -6.72
N HIS A 671 9.02 -4.06 -5.59
CA HIS A 671 9.96 -3.22 -4.82
C HIS A 671 11.22 -3.95 -4.34
N GLY A 672 11.06 -5.13 -3.75
CA GLY A 672 12.19 -5.95 -3.30
C GLY A 672 13.07 -6.41 -4.47
N PRO A 673 12.51 -7.14 -5.46
CA PRO A 673 13.27 -7.62 -6.63
C PRO A 673 14.01 -6.52 -7.39
N VAL A 674 13.38 -5.36 -7.61
CA VAL A 674 14.01 -4.23 -8.32
C VAL A 674 15.13 -3.61 -7.49
N THR A 675 14.92 -3.43 -6.17
CA THR A 675 15.96 -2.93 -5.26
C THR A 675 17.21 -3.83 -5.32
N ALA A 676 17.00 -5.14 -5.23
CA ALA A 676 18.06 -6.14 -5.34
C ALA A 676 18.75 -6.13 -6.71
N ALA A 677 17.98 -6.13 -7.80
CA ALA A 677 18.52 -6.15 -9.16
C ALA A 677 19.41 -4.93 -9.43
N ILE A 678 19.01 -3.74 -9.01
CA ILE A 678 19.82 -2.51 -9.17
C ILE A 678 21.09 -2.61 -8.32
N ALA A 679 21.00 -3.03 -7.06
CA ALA A 679 22.19 -3.17 -6.21
C ALA A 679 23.19 -4.22 -6.73
N ASN A 680 22.69 -5.32 -7.31
CA ASN A 680 23.52 -6.34 -7.95
C ASN A 680 24.16 -5.82 -9.24
N ALA A 681 23.44 -5.03 -10.03
CA ALA A 681 23.97 -4.38 -11.23
C ALA A 681 25.07 -3.36 -10.89
N VAL A 682 24.93 -2.62 -9.78
CA VAL A 682 25.99 -1.70 -9.29
C VAL A 682 27.25 -2.49 -8.91
N PHE A 683 27.11 -3.62 -8.23
CA PHE A 683 28.25 -4.48 -7.90
C PHE A 683 28.92 -5.07 -9.13
N ASP A 684 28.15 -5.54 -10.11
CA ASP A 684 28.69 -6.04 -11.38
C ASP A 684 29.45 -4.94 -12.15
N CYS A 685 28.91 -3.70 -12.14
CA CYS A 685 29.52 -2.55 -12.80
C CYS A 685 30.82 -2.08 -12.14
N LEU A 686 30.84 -1.98 -10.80
CA LEU A 686 31.90 -1.29 -10.05
C LEU A 686 32.84 -2.22 -9.29
N GLY A 687 32.46 -3.49 -9.10
CA GLY A 687 33.16 -4.44 -8.24
C GLY A 687 33.02 -4.17 -6.74
N VAL A 688 32.23 -3.17 -6.35
CA VAL A 688 32.06 -2.72 -4.96
C VAL A 688 30.60 -2.82 -4.54
N ARG A 689 30.37 -3.36 -3.34
CA ARG A 689 29.02 -3.60 -2.81
C ARG A 689 28.60 -2.47 -1.87
N VAL A 690 27.62 -1.67 -2.30
CA VAL A 690 26.97 -0.66 -1.45
C VAL A 690 25.83 -1.33 -0.68
N ARG A 691 25.88 -1.29 0.65
CA ARG A 691 24.91 -1.98 1.54
C ARG A 691 23.94 -1.04 2.24
N ASP A 692 24.15 0.26 2.10
CA ASP A 692 23.33 1.29 2.72
C ASP A 692 22.50 2.00 1.64
N LEU A 693 21.17 1.90 1.72
CA LEU A 693 20.25 2.59 0.79
C LEU A 693 19.90 4.01 1.24
N PRO A 694 19.82 5.02 0.35
CA PRO A 694 20.04 4.95 -1.10
C PRO A 694 21.52 4.86 -1.51
N ILE A 695 21.79 4.24 -2.68
CA ILE A 695 23.08 4.15 -3.38
C ILE A 695 23.43 5.51 -4.01
N THR A 696 23.82 6.44 -3.14
CA THR A 696 24.31 7.78 -3.52
C THR A 696 25.80 7.75 -3.84
N ARG A 697 26.29 8.78 -4.53
CA ARG A 697 27.72 8.98 -4.81
C ARG A 697 28.59 8.85 -3.56
N ASP A 698 28.23 9.53 -2.48
CA ASP A 698 28.98 9.49 -1.21
C ASP A 698 29.10 8.07 -0.65
N ARG A 699 28.04 7.26 -0.78
CA ARG A 699 28.04 5.88 -0.31
C ARG A 699 28.78 4.92 -1.23
N ILE A 700 28.84 5.22 -2.52
CA ILE A 700 29.73 4.50 -3.44
C ILE A 700 31.18 4.76 -3.05
N ILE A 701 31.56 6.03 -2.83
CA ILE A 701 32.91 6.41 -2.40
C ILE A 701 33.27 5.72 -1.08
N ALA A 702 32.41 5.80 -0.07
CA ALA A 702 32.63 5.14 1.22
C ALA A 702 32.80 3.61 1.06
N ALA A 703 32.03 2.97 0.18
CA ALA A 703 32.17 1.55 -0.08
C ALA A 703 33.47 1.21 -0.83
N MET A 704 33.95 2.07 -1.72
CA MET A 704 35.24 1.90 -2.42
C MET A 704 36.41 2.04 -1.45
N GLU A 705 36.35 3.01 -0.54
CA GLU A 705 37.37 3.21 0.51
C GLU A 705 37.44 2.02 1.48
N LEU A 706 36.31 1.42 1.84
CA LEU A 706 36.27 0.20 2.67
C LEU A 706 36.76 -1.06 1.96
N ALA A 707 36.73 -1.08 0.62
CA ALA A 707 37.17 -2.21 -0.20
C ALA A 707 38.66 -2.12 -0.61
N SER A 708 39.26 -0.94 -0.45
CA SER A 708 40.69 -0.64 -0.68
C SER A 708 41.53 -1.09 0.51
#